data_AF-A0A939GGN4-F1
#
_entry.id   AF-A0A939GGN4-F1
#
_cell.length_a   1.000
_cell.length_b   1.000
_cell.length_c   1.000
_cell.angle_alpha   90.00
_cell.angle_beta   90.00
_cell.angle_gamma   90.00
#
_symmetry.space_group_name_H-M   'P 1'
#
loop_
_entity.id
_entity.type
_entity.pdbx_description
1 polymer ?
#
loop_
_entity_poly.entity_id
_entity_poly.type
_entity_poly.pdbx_seq_one_letter_code
_entity_poly.pdbx_strand_id
1 'polypeptide(L)'
;MNRLLYLMAVVAIGCLRPSTTLASSHREAPLISNDPLADNTDVYAFKSPVNAENIVLIANYIPFEHPAGGPNWYTFGENIRYEIHVDNNTATKGDDIIYRFTFTTTNQDPTTFFNIRLGKQNQKTTYTCERSTNGGNTFTAIISNGVVPANNIGPRSIENKTVGLGAASYDALAQQAITTASTGEKIFCGPSDDPFFVDLGGAFDVGGFRSAATARDGLAKYNCHSIVIEVPTATLQKSGKTVAQAANILDADYVIGVWASASRPAITTLSTDGTASLVSGNWIQVSRLGMPLVNEAIIPIGMKDKWNASYPYDDVQFAQYFSNPELALYMDDSQFGGAVPGLSALRVQTNSLGSFDFRNTKSGLFSLKGTSGVTGTALDDAVFGTILLPNATSPRAVDILPIFYTGVPNLRPYQLATGKNGNPLAAGKPFINNFLPTLGDMLRLNMAVPATPRNDPKFSSLGIVQAAVLGLTDPLYNGSTTLQMIPNMDGFPNGRRLEDDVTTIELQAVGGVALAAIGLFYDDYTSASPSPVTPKLVSTLTFNGGVTKNDTTFKANFPYLQSPWRGFNGPGYEGPSVITAVEPTILKAPEAVMVAGPNPFQSSVSLRYKLTIDGNVVIKLVGGNGRQIDLLDQGYQTAGSYTVHWNGSYLAPQLCLATLSVNDKPYTTVKLLKH
;
A
#
# COMPACT_ATOMS: atom_id res chain seq x y z
N MET A 1 -39.84 -22.59 -34.03
CA MET A 1 -38.39 -22.54 -34.33
C MET A 1 -37.82 -21.14 -34.05
N ASN A 2 -38.04 -20.58 -32.84
CA ASN A 2 -37.59 -19.22 -32.47
C ASN A 2 -37.30 -19.08 -30.95
N ARG A 3 -37.04 -20.18 -30.25
CA ARG A 3 -36.68 -20.18 -28.81
C ARG A 3 -35.35 -20.86 -28.49
N LEU A 4 -34.63 -21.34 -29.50
CA LEU A 4 -33.35 -22.04 -29.31
C LEU A 4 -32.11 -21.14 -29.51
N LEU A 5 -32.28 -19.91 -30.02
CA LEU A 5 -31.18 -18.97 -30.28
C LEU A 5 -30.85 -18.04 -29.11
N TYR A 6 -31.75 -17.88 -28.13
CA TYR A 6 -31.50 -17.04 -26.95
C TYR A 6 -30.75 -17.76 -25.81
N LEU A 7 -30.72 -19.10 -25.82
CA LEU A 7 -30.06 -19.87 -24.77
C LEU A 7 -28.53 -20.02 -24.99
N MET A 8 -28.04 -19.80 -26.21
CA MET A 8 -26.59 -19.80 -26.51
C MET A 8 -25.94 -18.42 -26.33
N ALA A 9 -26.72 -17.33 -26.20
CA ALA A 9 -26.17 -15.99 -25.91
C ALA A 9 -25.96 -15.74 -24.40
N VAL A 10 -26.67 -16.47 -23.52
CA VAL A 10 -26.57 -16.31 -22.06
C VAL A 10 -25.45 -17.17 -21.45
N VAL A 11 -24.95 -18.17 -22.16
CA VAL A 11 -23.82 -19.02 -21.71
C VAL A 11 -22.45 -18.48 -22.14
N ALA A 12 -22.39 -17.51 -23.07
CA ALA A 12 -21.14 -16.91 -23.54
C ALA A 12 -20.68 -15.66 -22.76
N ILE A 13 -21.46 -15.16 -21.78
CA ILE A 13 -21.13 -13.97 -20.98
C ILE A 13 -20.61 -14.35 -19.56
N GLY A 14 -20.57 -15.63 -19.21
CA GLY A 14 -20.21 -16.11 -17.86
C GLY A 14 -18.74 -16.46 -17.59
N CYS A 15 -17.83 -16.28 -18.56
CA CYS A 15 -16.42 -16.72 -18.44
C CYS A 15 -15.38 -15.64 -18.76
N LEU A 16 -15.71 -14.36 -18.61
CA LEU A 16 -14.69 -13.32 -18.42
C LEU A 16 -14.37 -13.27 -16.92
N ARG A 17 -13.53 -14.20 -16.46
CA ARG A 17 -12.84 -13.98 -15.18
C ARG A 17 -11.88 -12.81 -15.41
N PRO A 18 -11.89 -11.77 -14.56
CA PRO A 18 -10.92 -10.70 -14.69
C PRO A 18 -9.53 -11.31 -14.59
N SER A 19 -8.73 -11.09 -15.63
CA SER A 19 -7.29 -11.27 -15.59
C SER A 19 -6.78 -10.48 -14.39
N THR A 20 -5.96 -11.07 -13.53
CA THR A 20 -5.21 -10.30 -12.54
C THR A 20 -4.32 -9.33 -13.29
N THR A 21 -4.73 -8.08 -13.36
CA THR A 21 -3.88 -6.96 -13.76
C THR A 21 -2.78 -6.85 -12.71
N LEU A 22 -1.52 -6.79 -13.16
CA LEU A 22 -0.40 -6.37 -12.32
C LEU A 22 -0.58 -4.87 -12.06
N ALA A 23 -1.50 -4.55 -11.16
CA ALA A 23 -1.73 -3.24 -10.58
C ALA A 23 -0.53 -2.89 -9.69
N SER A 24 0.05 -1.68 -9.78
CA SER A 24 1.19 -1.39 -8.91
C SER A 24 1.48 0.06 -8.56
N SER A 25 1.83 0.27 -7.28
CA SER A 25 2.56 1.42 -6.70
C SER A 25 4.09 1.24 -6.75
N HIS A 26 4.55 0.28 -7.54
CA HIS A 26 5.81 -0.43 -7.39
C HIS A 26 6.13 -1.01 -8.77
N ARG A 27 6.85 -0.29 -9.63
CA ARG A 27 6.72 -0.25 -11.12
C ARG A 27 5.82 0.88 -11.58
N GLU A 28 6.05 2.02 -10.95
CA GLU A 28 5.31 3.27 -10.99
C GLU A 28 5.27 3.96 -12.37
N ALA A 29 6.17 3.63 -13.31
CA ALA A 29 6.22 4.17 -14.67
C ALA A 29 6.61 3.10 -15.72
N PRO A 30 6.25 3.26 -17.01
CA PRO A 30 6.56 2.25 -18.03
C PRO A 30 8.05 1.88 -18.14
N LEU A 31 8.98 2.83 -18.12
CA LEU A 31 10.41 2.52 -18.24
C LEU A 31 10.95 1.86 -16.97
N ILE A 32 10.62 2.40 -15.79
CA ILE A 32 11.11 1.84 -14.52
C ILE A 32 10.53 0.45 -14.24
N SER A 33 9.35 0.14 -14.79
CA SER A 33 8.77 -1.21 -14.71
C SER A 33 9.63 -2.31 -15.33
N ASN A 34 10.61 -1.94 -16.17
CA ASN A 34 11.60 -2.83 -16.78
C ASN A 34 12.97 -2.77 -16.07
N ASP A 35 13.09 -1.97 -15.02
CA ASP A 35 14.31 -1.74 -14.25
C ASP A 35 14.03 -1.74 -12.73
N PRO A 36 13.63 -2.90 -12.17
CA PRO A 36 13.18 -3.00 -10.80
C PRO A 36 14.24 -2.63 -9.76
N LEU A 37 15.53 -2.68 -10.11
CA LEU A 37 16.61 -2.34 -9.16
C LEU A 37 16.69 -0.83 -8.88
N ALA A 38 16.20 0.01 -9.79
CA ALA A 38 16.17 1.46 -9.66
C ALA A 38 14.79 1.99 -9.26
N ASP A 39 13.80 1.11 -9.14
CA ASP A 39 12.41 1.44 -8.85
C ASP A 39 12.28 1.86 -7.38
N ASN A 40 12.08 3.16 -7.17
CA ASN A 40 11.82 3.74 -5.86
C ASN A 40 10.36 3.45 -5.50
N THR A 41 10.16 2.73 -4.41
CA THR A 41 8.83 2.29 -4.05
C THR A 41 8.13 3.25 -3.11
N ASP A 42 8.85 3.79 -2.12
CA ASP A 42 8.30 4.69 -1.12
C ASP A 42 9.36 5.53 -0.42
N VAL A 43 8.98 6.74 -0.01
CA VAL A 43 9.76 7.59 0.90
C VAL A 43 8.97 7.82 2.18
N TYR A 44 9.68 7.83 3.32
CA TYR A 44 9.15 8.19 4.63
C TYR A 44 10.06 9.22 5.31
N ALA A 45 9.45 10.17 6.00
CA ALA A 45 10.15 11.19 6.77
C ALA A 45 9.32 11.51 8.02
N PHE A 46 9.81 11.13 9.20
CA PHE A 46 9.05 11.31 10.44
C PHE A 46 9.95 11.56 11.64
N LYS A 47 9.35 12.17 12.68
CA LYS A 47 9.99 12.38 13.97
C LYS A 47 10.25 11.04 14.66
N SER A 48 11.49 10.80 15.12
CA SER A 48 11.81 9.55 15.82
C SER A 48 10.93 9.40 17.07
N PRO A 49 10.23 8.26 17.26
CA PRO A 49 9.36 8.04 18.41
C PRO A 49 10.13 7.78 19.70
N VAL A 50 11.45 7.52 19.60
CA VAL A 50 12.32 7.21 20.75
C VAL A 50 13.32 8.32 21.06
N ASN A 51 13.61 9.22 20.09
CA ASN A 51 14.48 10.36 20.29
C ASN A 51 13.90 11.63 19.67
N ALA A 52 13.40 12.53 20.51
CA ALA A 52 12.78 13.78 20.09
C ALA A 52 13.74 14.79 19.42
N GLU A 53 15.05 14.52 19.37
CA GLU A 53 16.04 15.34 18.64
C GLU A 53 16.48 14.69 17.32
N ASN A 54 15.83 13.60 16.89
CA ASN A 54 16.16 12.90 15.66
C ASN A 54 14.98 12.81 14.68
N ILE A 55 15.30 12.77 13.40
CA ILE A 55 14.40 12.52 12.28
C ILE A 55 14.80 11.19 11.63
N VAL A 56 13.80 10.41 11.24
CA VAL A 56 13.98 9.18 10.48
C VAL A 56 13.62 9.45 9.02
N LEU A 57 14.55 9.16 8.13
CA LEU A 57 14.39 9.21 6.68
C LEU A 57 14.51 7.79 6.13
N ILE A 58 13.56 7.37 5.28
CA ILE A 58 13.55 6.05 4.66
C ILE A 58 13.30 6.21 3.17
N ALA A 59 14.08 5.52 2.35
CA ALA A 59 13.80 5.30 0.94
C ALA A 59 13.81 3.80 0.66
N ASN A 60 12.71 3.31 0.12
CA ASN A 60 12.54 1.91 -0.27
C ASN A 60 12.71 1.76 -1.77
N TYR A 61 13.26 0.62 -2.17
CA TYR A 61 13.53 0.26 -3.54
C TYR A 61 13.25 -1.23 -3.75
N ILE A 62 13.17 -1.62 -5.01
CA ILE A 62 13.03 -3.01 -5.44
C ILE A 62 11.67 -3.58 -4.99
N PRO A 63 10.64 -3.46 -5.84
CA PRO A 63 9.31 -3.89 -5.48
C PRO A 63 9.11 -5.41 -5.50
N PHE A 64 8.11 -5.87 -4.76
CA PHE A 64 7.58 -7.24 -4.83
C PHE A 64 8.65 -8.32 -4.66
N GLU A 65 9.56 -8.14 -3.70
CA GLU A 65 10.57 -9.15 -3.45
C GLU A 65 9.94 -10.38 -2.85
N HIS A 66 9.81 -11.42 -3.66
CA HIS A 66 9.22 -12.66 -3.22
C HIS A 66 10.19 -13.35 -2.24
N PRO A 67 9.79 -13.68 -1.00
CA PRO A 67 10.71 -14.18 0.02
C PRO A 67 11.25 -15.60 -0.27
N ALA A 68 10.70 -16.28 -1.27
CA ALA A 68 11.21 -17.54 -1.82
C ALA A 68 11.79 -17.40 -3.26
N GLY A 69 12.09 -16.19 -3.71
CA GLY A 69 12.47 -15.86 -5.10
C GLY A 69 13.87 -16.26 -5.56
N GLY A 70 14.50 -17.28 -4.94
CA GLY A 70 15.82 -17.78 -5.34
C GLY A 70 15.84 -18.42 -6.74
N PRO A 71 17.01 -18.85 -7.26
CA PRO A 71 18.30 -18.97 -6.57
C PRO A 71 19.15 -17.69 -6.56
N ASN A 72 18.81 -16.68 -7.37
CA ASN A 72 19.42 -15.35 -7.33
C ASN A 72 18.52 -14.46 -6.49
N TRP A 73 19.06 -13.86 -5.44
CA TRP A 73 18.28 -13.08 -4.51
C TRP A 73 18.36 -11.59 -4.83
N TYR A 74 17.40 -10.82 -4.33
CA TYR A 74 17.35 -9.37 -4.50
C TYR A 74 18.53 -8.69 -3.80
N THR A 75 19.05 -7.63 -4.40
CA THR A 75 20.17 -6.82 -3.88
C THR A 75 20.09 -5.44 -4.52
N PHE A 76 20.57 -4.42 -3.80
CA PHE A 76 20.88 -3.13 -4.43
C PHE A 76 21.82 -3.30 -5.62
N GLY A 77 21.64 -2.50 -6.66
CA GLY A 77 22.44 -2.54 -7.88
C GLY A 77 23.78 -1.81 -7.75
N GLU A 78 24.84 -2.37 -8.34
CA GLU A 78 26.20 -1.78 -8.30
C GLU A 78 26.37 -0.59 -9.27
N ASN A 79 25.54 -0.50 -10.30
CA ASN A 79 25.55 0.57 -11.30
C ASN A 79 24.36 1.54 -11.13
N ILE A 80 23.93 1.71 -9.89
CA ILE A 80 22.84 2.61 -9.51
C ILE A 80 23.34 3.49 -8.36
N ARG A 81 23.00 4.76 -8.45
CA ARG A 81 23.19 5.74 -7.39
C ARG A 81 21.84 6.00 -6.74
N TYR A 82 21.72 5.63 -5.47
CA TYR A 82 20.53 5.88 -4.66
C TYR A 82 20.77 7.11 -3.81
N GLU A 83 19.85 8.07 -3.82
CA GLU A 83 20.01 9.33 -3.10
C GLU A 83 18.77 9.68 -2.29
N ILE A 84 18.97 10.15 -1.05
CA ILE A 84 17.96 10.84 -0.24
C ILE A 84 18.37 12.30 -0.20
N HIS A 85 17.44 13.18 -0.57
CA HIS A 85 17.64 14.60 -0.73
C HIS A 85 16.83 15.37 0.30
N VAL A 86 17.41 16.45 0.83
CA VAL A 86 16.77 17.34 1.80
C VAL A 86 16.93 18.79 1.39
N ASP A 87 15.81 19.49 1.22
CA ASP A 87 15.71 20.95 1.12
C ASP A 87 15.33 21.48 2.50
N ASN A 88 16.17 22.34 3.07
CA ASN A 88 15.94 22.99 4.35
C ASN A 88 16.03 24.52 4.25
N ASN A 89 16.13 25.04 3.03
CA ASN A 89 16.41 26.44 2.78
C ASN A 89 15.61 26.96 1.59
N THR A 90 14.50 27.63 1.92
CA THR A 90 13.61 28.29 0.97
C THR A 90 14.27 29.41 0.14
N ALA A 91 15.48 29.86 0.50
CA ALA A 91 16.21 30.90 -0.23
C ALA A 91 17.03 30.35 -1.40
N THR A 92 17.23 29.03 -1.48
CA THR A 92 17.99 28.36 -2.53
C THR A 92 17.09 27.44 -3.35
N LYS A 93 17.29 27.40 -4.67
CA LYS A 93 16.67 26.37 -5.51
C LYS A 93 17.58 25.14 -5.49
N GLY A 94 17.03 23.97 -5.21
CA GLY A 94 17.78 22.72 -5.15
C GLY A 94 17.94 22.20 -3.73
N ASP A 95 18.48 21.00 -3.62
CA ASP A 95 18.68 20.32 -2.35
C ASP A 95 19.84 20.96 -1.58
N ASP A 96 19.78 20.98 -0.24
CA ASP A 96 20.85 21.49 0.61
C ASP A 96 21.74 20.34 1.10
N ILE A 97 21.11 19.22 1.46
CA ILE A 97 21.76 18.01 1.96
C ILE A 97 21.39 16.83 1.09
N ILE A 98 22.40 16.05 0.70
CA ILE A 98 22.22 14.84 -0.12
C ILE A 98 22.99 13.70 0.52
N TYR A 99 22.30 12.60 0.82
CA TYR A 99 22.90 11.33 1.19
C TYR A 99 22.92 10.43 -0.03
N ARG A 100 24.12 10.04 -0.47
CA ARG A 100 24.34 9.19 -1.64
C ARG A 100 24.83 7.82 -1.21
N PHE A 101 24.20 6.78 -1.74
CA PHE A 101 24.54 5.39 -1.52
C PHE A 101 24.95 4.73 -2.83
N THR A 102 26.11 4.07 -2.80
CA THR A 102 26.60 3.20 -3.88
C THR A 102 26.98 1.86 -3.29
N PHE A 103 26.62 0.79 -3.97
CA PHE A 103 26.75 -0.58 -3.49
C PHE A 103 27.80 -1.36 -4.29
N THR A 104 28.42 -2.33 -3.64
CA THR A 104 29.37 -3.25 -4.25
C THR A 104 29.11 -4.65 -3.74
N THR A 105 29.18 -5.62 -4.63
CA THR A 105 28.79 -7.00 -4.37
C THR A 105 29.96 -7.94 -4.63
N THR A 106 30.12 -8.97 -3.79
CA THR A 106 31.17 -9.99 -3.98
C THR A 106 30.64 -11.38 -3.65
N ASN A 107 31.04 -12.37 -4.46
CA ASN A 107 30.78 -13.78 -4.17
C ASN A 107 31.89 -14.35 -3.27
N GLN A 108 31.55 -14.81 -2.07
CA GLN A 108 32.52 -15.43 -1.16
C GLN A 108 32.82 -16.91 -1.51
N ASP A 109 31.92 -17.55 -2.26
CA ASP A 109 32.06 -18.94 -2.73
C ASP A 109 31.41 -19.14 -4.12
N PRO A 110 32.04 -18.66 -5.20
CA PRO A 110 31.45 -18.72 -6.54
C PRO A 110 31.32 -20.14 -7.11
N THR A 111 31.77 -21.19 -6.40
CA THR A 111 31.71 -22.58 -6.89
C THR A 111 30.39 -23.27 -6.55
N THR A 112 29.42 -22.57 -5.95
CA THR A 112 28.12 -23.13 -5.58
C THR A 112 26.97 -22.29 -6.13
N PHE A 113 25.83 -22.94 -6.36
CA PHE A 113 24.58 -22.24 -6.68
C PHE A 113 23.85 -21.72 -5.43
N PHE A 114 24.22 -22.17 -4.23
CA PHE A 114 23.61 -21.66 -3.00
C PHE A 114 24.09 -20.23 -2.72
N ASN A 115 23.15 -19.34 -2.39
CA ASN A 115 23.50 -17.98 -1.97
C ASN A 115 24.24 -17.98 -0.62
N ILE A 116 23.89 -18.91 0.29
CA ILE A 116 24.55 -19.06 1.58
C ILE A 116 24.91 -20.52 1.80
N ARG A 117 26.17 -20.80 2.11
CA ARG A 117 26.58 -22.09 2.68
C ARG A 117 27.89 -22.00 3.47
N LEU A 118 28.07 -22.88 4.45
CA LEU A 118 29.36 -23.11 5.15
C LEU A 118 30.00 -21.81 5.68
N GLY A 119 29.21 -20.93 6.28
CA GLY A 119 29.66 -19.64 6.81
C GLY A 119 29.97 -18.56 5.75
N LYS A 120 29.66 -18.81 4.48
CA LYS A 120 29.89 -17.88 3.36
C LYS A 120 28.59 -17.43 2.71
N GLN A 121 28.59 -16.21 2.21
CA GLN A 121 27.52 -15.54 1.47
C GLN A 121 28.01 -15.14 0.08
N ASN A 122 27.36 -15.67 -0.96
CA ASN A 122 27.42 -15.12 -2.30
C ASN A 122 26.52 -13.91 -2.42
N GLN A 123 26.84 -13.01 -3.35
CA GLN A 123 26.22 -11.68 -3.42
C GLN A 123 26.28 -10.96 -2.06
N LYS A 124 27.45 -11.02 -1.39
CA LYS A 124 27.68 -10.24 -0.19
C LYS A 124 27.84 -8.78 -0.58
N THR A 125 26.88 -7.96 -0.16
CA THR A 125 26.78 -6.56 -0.55
C THR A 125 27.28 -5.65 0.57
N THR A 126 28.07 -4.65 0.19
CA THR A 126 28.54 -3.55 1.04
C THR A 126 28.19 -2.22 0.40
N TYR A 127 28.20 -1.14 1.17
CA TYR A 127 27.90 0.19 0.67
C TYR A 127 28.89 1.26 1.16
N THR A 128 29.03 2.29 0.34
CA THR A 128 29.55 3.60 0.74
C THR A 128 28.38 4.57 0.85
N CYS A 129 28.30 5.31 1.96
CA CYS A 129 27.41 6.45 2.12
C CYS A 129 28.25 7.73 2.10
N GLU A 130 27.97 8.60 1.14
CA GLU A 130 28.54 9.93 1.04
C GLU A 130 27.50 10.99 1.39
N ARG A 131 27.92 12.08 2.02
CA ARG A 131 27.06 13.21 2.34
C ARG A 131 27.57 14.48 1.67
N SER A 132 26.65 15.23 1.08
CA SER A 132 26.84 16.62 0.69
C SER A 132 25.98 17.50 1.59
N THR A 133 26.50 18.68 1.97
CA THR A 133 25.77 19.74 2.70
C THR A 133 25.90 21.09 2.01
N ASN A 134 26.21 21.07 0.71
CA ASN A 134 26.39 22.25 -0.13
C ASN A 134 25.74 22.05 -1.50
N GLY A 135 24.57 21.40 -1.52
CA GLY A 135 23.78 21.16 -2.72
C GLY A 135 24.47 20.33 -3.79
N GLY A 136 25.16 19.25 -3.37
CA GLY A 136 25.77 18.29 -4.27
C GLY A 136 27.08 18.73 -4.92
N ASN A 137 27.61 19.91 -4.56
CA ASN A 137 28.89 20.39 -5.11
C ASN A 137 30.08 19.53 -4.67
N THR A 138 30.09 19.10 -3.40
CA THR A 138 31.10 18.19 -2.88
C THR A 138 30.47 17.10 -2.03
N PHE A 139 31.04 15.90 -2.08
CA PHE A 139 30.62 14.72 -1.32
C PHE A 139 31.75 14.25 -0.41
N THR A 140 31.40 13.89 0.83
CA THR A 140 32.33 13.29 1.79
C THR A 140 31.80 11.93 2.21
N ALA A 141 32.63 10.89 2.11
CA ALA A 141 32.27 9.57 2.62
C ALA A 141 32.14 9.61 4.15
N ILE A 142 30.95 9.30 4.65
CA ILE A 142 30.65 9.20 6.09
C ILE A 142 30.58 7.73 6.56
N ILE A 143 30.41 6.80 5.62
CA ILE A 143 30.59 5.35 5.76
C ILE A 143 31.24 4.84 4.47
N SER A 144 32.30 4.02 4.55
CA SER A 144 32.97 3.46 3.36
C SER A 144 32.84 1.94 3.20
N ASN A 145 32.43 1.22 4.24
CA ASN A 145 32.32 -0.24 4.24
C ASN A 145 31.10 -0.69 5.07
N GLY A 146 29.96 -0.03 4.87
CA GLY A 146 28.70 -0.44 5.48
C GLY A 146 28.29 -1.82 4.94
N VAL A 147 27.64 -2.63 5.76
CA VAL A 147 27.23 -4.00 5.38
C VAL A 147 25.73 -4.04 5.12
N VAL A 148 25.32 -4.72 4.06
CA VAL A 148 23.94 -5.12 3.84
C VAL A 148 23.76 -6.53 4.42
N PRO A 149 22.81 -6.78 5.34
CA PRO A 149 22.59 -8.13 5.86
C PRO A 149 22.12 -9.04 4.72
N ALA A 150 22.38 -10.34 4.85
CA ALA A 150 21.91 -11.30 3.86
C ALA A 150 20.37 -11.28 3.72
N ASN A 151 19.85 -11.79 2.62
CA ASN A 151 18.41 -12.03 2.45
C ASN A 151 17.90 -13.07 3.47
N ASN A 152 16.67 -12.93 3.97
CA ASN A 152 16.10 -13.85 4.96
C ASN A 152 15.63 -15.17 4.33
N ILE A 153 16.56 -15.93 3.74
CA ILE A 153 16.27 -17.15 2.97
C ILE A 153 15.52 -18.20 3.82
N GLY A 154 15.95 -18.35 5.07
CA GLY A 154 15.31 -19.24 6.05
C GLY A 154 16.28 -19.94 7.01
N PRO A 155 15.75 -20.78 7.93
CA PRO A 155 16.46 -21.37 9.06
C PRO A 155 17.80 -22.04 8.76
N ARG A 156 17.89 -22.71 7.60
CA ARG A 156 19.10 -23.44 7.20
C ARG A 156 20.20 -22.53 6.71
N SER A 157 19.85 -21.43 6.04
CA SER A 157 20.81 -20.49 5.50
C SER A 157 21.29 -19.53 6.59
N ILE A 158 20.38 -19.02 7.41
CA ILE A 158 20.69 -17.97 8.37
C ILE A 158 21.22 -18.54 9.69
N GLU A 159 20.45 -19.40 10.36
CA GLU A 159 20.71 -19.79 11.75
C GLU A 159 21.56 -21.07 11.90
N ASN A 160 21.53 -21.98 10.91
CA ASN A 160 22.25 -23.25 11.01
C ASN A 160 23.78 -23.05 10.94
N LYS A 161 24.52 -23.50 11.97
CA LYS A 161 25.98 -23.37 12.05
C LYS A 161 26.78 -24.30 11.14
N THR A 162 26.20 -25.45 10.77
CA THR A 162 26.91 -26.45 9.96
C THR A 162 26.85 -26.09 8.48
N VAL A 163 25.67 -25.71 7.99
CA VAL A 163 25.46 -25.46 6.56
C VAL A 163 25.20 -24.00 6.23
N GLY A 164 24.81 -23.15 7.17
CA GLY A 164 24.46 -21.73 6.95
C GLY A 164 25.51 -20.76 7.51
N LEU A 165 25.07 -19.54 7.85
CA LEU A 165 25.90 -18.51 8.50
C LEU A 165 26.11 -18.75 10.00
N GLY A 166 25.24 -19.54 10.64
CA GLY A 166 25.30 -19.78 12.08
C GLY A 166 24.91 -18.58 12.94
N ALA A 167 24.13 -17.63 12.40
CA ALA A 167 23.63 -16.48 13.12
C ALA A 167 22.64 -16.88 14.23
N ALA A 168 22.48 -16.05 15.26
CA ALA A 168 21.51 -16.33 16.32
C ALA A 168 20.06 -16.21 15.83
N SER A 169 19.79 -15.23 14.96
CA SER A 169 18.53 -14.99 14.27
C SER A 169 18.77 -14.05 13.09
N TYR A 170 17.76 -13.86 12.24
CA TYR A 170 17.82 -12.81 11.23
C TYR A 170 17.96 -11.41 11.85
N ASP A 171 17.18 -11.11 12.89
CA ASP A 171 17.26 -9.82 13.58
C ASP A 171 18.65 -9.54 14.13
N ALA A 172 19.37 -10.57 14.61
CA ALA A 172 20.74 -10.40 15.06
C ALA A 172 21.70 -10.01 13.90
N LEU A 173 21.48 -10.54 12.69
CA LEU A 173 22.24 -10.11 11.50
C LEU A 173 21.90 -8.68 11.10
N ALA A 174 20.61 -8.33 11.08
CA ALA A 174 20.16 -6.98 10.75
C ALA A 174 20.70 -5.94 11.76
N GLN A 175 20.70 -6.29 13.06
CA GLN A 175 21.29 -5.46 14.12
C GLN A 175 22.80 -5.24 13.93
N GLN A 176 23.54 -6.27 13.53
CA GLN A 176 24.97 -6.17 13.23
C GLN A 176 25.29 -5.32 11.99
N ALA A 177 24.33 -5.17 11.07
CA ALA A 177 24.46 -4.34 9.88
C ALA A 177 24.20 -2.84 10.14
N ILE A 178 23.62 -2.48 11.29
CA ILE A 178 23.43 -1.07 11.66
C ILE A 178 24.79 -0.42 11.88
N THR A 179 25.05 0.67 11.17
CA THR A 179 26.30 1.42 11.24
C THR A 179 26.04 2.83 11.74
N THR A 180 26.87 3.32 12.66
CA THR A 180 26.90 4.75 13.01
C THR A 180 27.94 5.45 12.14
N ALA A 181 27.53 6.46 11.38
CA ALA A 181 28.39 7.23 10.51
C ALA A 181 29.37 8.10 11.31
N SER A 182 30.48 8.51 10.69
CA SER A 182 31.46 9.43 11.31
C SER A 182 30.87 10.78 11.71
N THR A 183 29.70 11.13 11.17
CA THR A 183 28.98 12.37 11.40
C THR A 183 27.76 12.22 12.33
N GLY A 184 27.54 11.03 12.91
CA GLY A 184 26.57 10.79 13.97
C GLY A 184 25.23 10.16 13.54
N GLU A 185 24.97 10.02 12.25
CA GLU A 185 23.79 9.32 11.74
C GLU A 185 23.83 7.82 12.06
N LYS A 186 22.67 7.22 12.36
CA LYS A 186 22.52 5.76 12.36
C LYS A 186 21.94 5.32 11.02
N ILE A 187 22.58 4.36 10.37
CA ILE A 187 22.24 3.92 9.02
C ILE A 187 22.04 2.40 8.99
N PHE A 188 20.97 1.97 8.31
CA PHE A 188 20.70 0.60 7.94
C PHE A 188 20.37 0.55 6.45
N CYS A 189 20.99 -0.40 5.73
CA CYS A 189 20.64 -0.69 4.34
C CYS A 189 20.40 -2.19 4.22
N GLY A 190 19.25 -2.62 3.72
CA GLY A 190 18.99 -4.04 3.47
C GLY A 190 17.52 -4.39 3.29
N PRO A 191 17.22 -5.68 3.11
CA PRO A 191 15.86 -6.12 2.90
C PRO A 191 15.02 -5.93 4.17
N SER A 192 13.77 -5.55 3.98
CA SER A 192 12.74 -5.44 5.01
C SER A 192 11.41 -5.98 4.48
N ASP A 193 10.46 -6.19 5.38
CA ASP A 193 9.06 -6.23 4.96
C ASP A 193 8.71 -4.95 4.21
N ASP A 194 7.82 -5.02 3.24
CA ASP A 194 7.32 -3.85 2.53
C ASP A 194 6.39 -3.05 3.45
N PRO A 195 6.79 -1.85 3.93
CA PRO A 195 5.96 -1.11 4.87
C PRO A 195 4.70 -0.52 4.25
N PHE A 196 4.62 -0.46 2.91
CA PHE A 196 3.43 0.07 2.25
C PHE A 196 2.31 -0.97 2.21
N PHE A 197 1.08 -0.50 2.33
CA PHE A 197 -0.09 -1.35 2.38
C PHE A 197 -1.21 -0.69 1.59
N VAL A 198 -1.77 -1.43 0.65
CA VAL A 198 -2.83 -0.92 -0.20
C VAL A 198 -3.55 -2.06 -0.88
N ASP A 199 -4.84 -1.86 -1.13
CA ASP A 199 -5.57 -2.68 -2.08
C ASP A 199 -5.16 -2.32 -3.52
N LEU A 200 -4.01 -2.81 -4.00
CA LEU A 200 -3.51 -2.54 -5.36
C LEU A 200 -4.57 -2.89 -6.42
N GLY A 201 -5.22 -4.05 -6.26
CA GLY A 201 -6.26 -4.49 -7.17
C GLY A 201 -7.44 -3.52 -7.21
N GLY A 202 -7.88 -3.01 -6.05
CA GLY A 202 -8.94 -2.02 -5.97
C GLY A 202 -8.51 -0.64 -6.50
N ALA A 203 -7.31 -0.18 -6.13
CA ALA A 203 -6.80 1.12 -6.54
C ALA A 203 -6.69 1.24 -8.07
N PHE A 204 -6.09 0.25 -8.73
CA PHE A 204 -5.82 0.30 -10.17
C PHE A 204 -6.87 -0.41 -11.03
N ASP A 205 -7.88 -1.06 -10.43
CA ASP A 205 -9.15 -1.37 -11.10
C ASP A 205 -10.11 -0.17 -10.97
N VAL A 206 -9.67 0.96 -11.53
CA VAL A 206 -10.42 2.23 -11.63
C VAL A 206 -10.96 2.71 -10.27
N GLY A 207 -10.15 2.61 -9.21
CA GLY A 207 -10.55 3.03 -7.87
C GLY A 207 -11.68 2.18 -7.26
N GLY A 208 -11.85 0.94 -7.71
CA GLY A 208 -12.75 -0.08 -7.17
C GLY A 208 -12.36 -0.58 -5.77
N PHE A 209 -12.05 0.33 -4.84
CA PHE A 209 -11.73 0.00 -3.45
C PHE A 209 -12.85 -0.81 -2.80
N ARG A 210 -12.42 -1.79 -2.01
CA ARG A 210 -13.28 -2.81 -1.41
C ARG A 210 -13.37 -2.60 0.09
N SER A 211 -14.43 -3.11 0.70
CA SER A 211 -14.50 -3.14 2.16
C SER A 211 -13.39 -4.04 2.72
N ALA A 212 -12.99 -3.79 3.97
CA ALA A 212 -11.92 -4.55 4.63
C ALA A 212 -12.14 -6.08 4.62
N ALA A 213 -13.39 -6.57 4.48
CA ALA A 213 -13.69 -8.00 4.40
C ALA A 213 -13.24 -8.65 3.07
N THR A 214 -13.13 -7.87 1.99
CA THR A 214 -12.81 -8.37 0.64
C THR A 214 -11.58 -7.71 0.02
N ALA A 215 -11.14 -6.57 0.57
CA ALA A 215 -9.89 -5.93 0.23
C ALA A 215 -8.71 -6.87 0.51
N ARG A 216 -7.66 -6.74 -0.28
CA ARG A 216 -6.45 -7.55 -0.21
C ARG A 216 -5.27 -6.62 -0.24
N ASP A 217 -4.42 -6.69 0.78
CA ASP A 217 -3.13 -6.04 0.71
C ASP A 217 -2.30 -6.70 -0.40
N GLY A 218 -1.99 -5.93 -1.43
CA GLY A 218 -1.23 -6.40 -2.59
C GLY A 218 0.25 -6.62 -2.30
N LEU A 219 0.75 -6.06 -1.20
CA LEU A 219 2.14 -6.09 -0.79
C LEU A 219 2.37 -6.99 0.43
N ALA A 220 1.30 -7.48 1.06
CA ALA A 220 1.40 -8.40 2.18
C ALA A 220 2.32 -9.59 1.87
N LYS A 221 3.25 -9.83 2.79
CA LYS A 221 4.28 -10.87 2.73
C LYS A 221 5.31 -10.74 1.61
N TYR A 222 5.33 -9.64 0.88
CA TYR A 222 6.46 -9.26 0.04
C TYR A 222 7.48 -8.45 0.83
N ASN A 223 8.70 -8.43 0.31
CA ASN A 223 9.77 -7.60 0.85
C ASN A 223 10.10 -6.46 -0.12
N CYS A 224 10.89 -5.51 0.36
CA CYS A 224 11.62 -4.53 -0.43
C CYS A 224 13.04 -4.37 0.15
N HIS A 225 13.88 -3.57 -0.50
CA HIS A 225 15.15 -3.12 0.06
C HIS A 225 15.04 -1.67 0.54
N SER A 226 15.44 -1.42 1.79
CA SER A 226 15.32 -0.11 2.42
C SER A 226 16.67 0.51 2.75
N ILE A 227 16.76 1.81 2.57
CA ILE A 227 17.79 2.69 3.12
C ILE A 227 17.14 3.50 4.23
N VAL A 228 17.56 3.26 5.48
CA VAL A 228 17.02 3.93 6.68
C VAL A 228 18.13 4.76 7.32
N ILE A 229 17.86 6.04 7.56
CA ILE A 229 18.77 6.97 8.22
C ILE A 229 18.05 7.62 9.40
N GLU A 230 18.62 7.54 10.59
CA GLU A 230 18.21 8.37 11.73
C GLU A 230 19.24 9.49 11.92
N VAL A 231 18.80 10.72 11.70
CA VAL A 231 19.62 11.93 11.60
C VAL A 231 19.26 12.90 12.73
N PRO A 232 20.25 13.51 13.43
CA PRO A 232 19.97 14.60 14.37
C PRO A 232 19.27 15.78 13.68
N THR A 233 18.25 16.36 14.31
CA THR A 233 17.53 17.54 13.82
C THR A 233 18.49 18.69 13.56
N ALA A 234 19.50 18.89 14.41
CA ALA A 234 20.51 19.93 14.20
C ALA A 234 21.32 19.77 12.90
N THR A 235 21.47 18.54 12.38
CA THR A 235 22.12 18.31 11.08
C THR A 235 21.23 18.77 9.92
N LEU A 236 19.91 18.60 10.07
CA LEU A 236 18.92 18.95 9.04
C LEU A 236 18.43 20.40 9.15
N GLN A 237 18.55 21.03 10.32
CA GLN A 237 18.13 22.41 10.56
C GLN A 237 19.21 23.36 10.01
N LYS A 238 18.81 24.30 9.14
CA LYS A 238 19.70 25.20 8.38
C LYS A 238 20.78 25.93 9.19
N SER A 239 20.53 26.20 10.47
CA SER A 239 21.42 26.93 11.38
C SER A 239 21.97 26.06 12.51
N GLY A 240 21.84 24.73 12.43
CA GLY A 240 22.36 23.83 13.45
C GLY A 240 21.57 23.80 14.75
N LYS A 241 20.33 24.28 14.78
CA LYS A 241 19.53 24.39 16.01
C LYS A 241 18.91 23.05 16.42
N THR A 242 18.89 22.81 17.73
CA THR A 242 18.13 21.71 18.36
C THR A 242 16.63 22.02 18.41
N VAL A 243 15.78 21.03 18.64
CA VAL A 243 14.32 21.20 18.71
C VAL A 243 13.92 22.04 19.91
N ALA A 244 14.65 21.95 21.02
CA ALA A 244 14.47 22.79 22.20
C ALA A 244 14.57 24.31 21.91
N GLN A 245 15.19 24.69 20.79
CA GLN A 245 15.34 26.09 20.35
C GLN A 245 14.24 26.55 19.38
N ALA A 246 13.27 25.68 19.05
CA ALA A 246 12.12 26.05 18.24
C ALA A 246 11.23 27.04 19.01
N ALA A 247 10.71 28.05 18.31
CA ALA A 247 9.84 29.06 18.91
C ALA A 247 8.51 28.45 19.40
N ASN A 248 8.01 27.43 18.70
CA ASN A 248 6.86 26.62 19.06
C ASN A 248 6.80 25.36 18.18
N ILE A 249 5.78 24.53 18.38
CA ILE A 249 5.56 23.26 17.68
C ILE A 249 5.25 23.41 16.18
N LEU A 250 4.98 24.62 15.69
CA LEU A 250 4.74 24.95 14.28
C LEU A 250 5.80 25.92 13.73
N ASP A 251 7.01 25.95 14.31
CA ASP A 251 8.08 26.84 13.86
C ASP A 251 8.45 26.58 12.39
N ALA A 252 8.42 27.63 11.57
CA ALA A 252 8.73 27.56 10.15
C ALA A 252 10.22 27.33 9.86
N ASP A 253 11.12 27.65 10.82
CA ASP A 253 12.56 27.43 10.68
C ASP A 253 12.98 25.94 10.81
N TYR A 254 12.01 25.05 11.05
CA TYR A 254 12.19 23.61 11.26
C TYR A 254 11.50 22.76 10.18
N VAL A 255 11.03 23.39 9.09
CA VAL A 255 10.44 22.67 7.95
C VAL A 255 11.53 22.21 6.99
N ILE A 256 11.47 20.95 6.58
CA ILE A 256 12.29 20.38 5.52
C ILE A 256 11.43 19.71 4.45
N GLY A 257 11.93 19.67 3.22
CA GLY A 257 11.44 18.84 2.12
C GLY A 257 12.33 17.62 1.94
N VAL A 258 11.74 16.44 1.78
CA VAL A 258 12.46 15.17 1.62
C VAL A 258 11.94 14.43 0.39
N TRP A 259 12.85 13.94 -0.44
CA TRP A 259 12.54 13.04 -1.56
C TRP A 259 13.73 12.12 -1.80
N ALA A 260 13.53 11.07 -2.58
CA ALA A 260 14.58 10.13 -2.92
C ALA A 260 14.61 9.86 -4.43
N SER A 261 15.77 9.50 -4.95
CA SER A 261 15.95 9.21 -6.36
C SER A 261 16.88 8.02 -6.61
N ALA A 262 16.78 7.45 -7.81
CA ALA A 262 17.72 6.50 -8.35
C ALA A 262 18.24 7.01 -9.70
N SER A 263 19.56 6.95 -9.87
CA SER A 263 20.23 7.36 -11.10
C SER A 263 21.08 6.24 -11.68
N ARG A 264 21.18 6.20 -13.01
CA ARG A 264 22.04 5.27 -13.76
C ARG A 264 23.02 6.00 -14.69
N PRO A 265 24.16 5.40 -15.05
CA PRO A 265 25.00 5.93 -16.11
C PRO A 265 24.26 5.95 -17.45
N ALA A 266 24.45 7.02 -18.24
CA ALA A 266 23.72 7.25 -19.49
C ALA A 266 23.93 6.19 -20.58
N ILE A 267 25.05 5.45 -20.53
CA ILE A 267 25.40 4.45 -21.55
C ILE A 267 25.58 3.09 -20.87
N THR A 268 24.88 2.08 -21.38
CA THR A 268 25.11 0.66 -21.09
C THR A 268 25.50 -0.05 -22.38
N THR A 269 26.62 -0.77 -22.36
CA THR A 269 27.08 -1.62 -23.47
C THR A 269 27.07 -3.06 -23.02
N LEU A 270 26.24 -3.87 -23.68
CA LEU A 270 26.12 -5.30 -23.39
C LEU A 270 27.35 -6.06 -23.90
N SER A 271 27.89 -6.94 -23.07
CA SER A 271 29.02 -7.80 -23.43
C SER A 271 28.53 -9.04 -24.19
N THR A 272 29.33 -9.54 -25.13
CA THR A 272 29.01 -10.72 -25.95
C THR A 272 29.48 -12.04 -25.33
N ASP A 273 30.30 -11.97 -24.28
CA ASP A 273 30.94 -13.12 -23.61
C ASP A 273 30.26 -13.49 -22.27
N GLY A 274 29.13 -12.86 -21.96
CA GLY A 274 28.40 -13.09 -20.71
C GLY A 274 28.99 -12.38 -19.48
N THR A 275 30.01 -11.53 -19.66
CA THR A 275 30.49 -10.65 -18.59
C THR A 275 29.48 -9.53 -18.28
N ALA A 276 29.64 -8.89 -17.13
CA ALA A 276 28.82 -7.75 -16.74
C ALA A 276 28.87 -6.65 -17.82
N SER A 277 27.74 -5.98 -18.06
CA SER A 277 27.67 -4.88 -19.01
C SER A 277 28.58 -3.73 -18.59
N LEU A 278 29.23 -3.10 -19.56
CA LEU A 278 30.02 -1.90 -19.33
C LEU A 278 29.07 -0.70 -19.22
N VAL A 279 29.26 0.13 -18.20
CA VAL A 279 28.48 1.35 -18.00
C VAL A 279 29.39 2.58 -18.02
N SER A 280 28.92 3.68 -18.61
CA SER A 280 29.68 4.93 -18.71
C SER A 280 28.78 6.15 -18.93
N GLY A 281 29.39 7.34 -18.95
CA GLY A 281 28.68 8.61 -19.15
C GLY A 281 28.18 9.25 -17.86
N ASN A 282 27.40 10.32 -18.00
CA ASN A 282 26.82 11.05 -16.87
C ASN A 282 25.77 10.21 -16.14
N TRP A 283 25.57 10.47 -14.85
CA TRP A 283 24.45 9.93 -14.09
C TRP A 283 23.15 10.62 -14.51
N ILE A 284 22.12 9.83 -14.81
CA ILE A 284 20.79 10.27 -15.23
C ILE A 284 19.78 9.70 -14.24
N GLN A 285 18.93 10.56 -13.69
CA GLN A 285 17.83 10.15 -12.85
C GLN A 285 16.81 9.35 -13.67
N VAL A 286 16.44 8.17 -13.17
CA VAL A 286 15.49 7.26 -13.83
C VAL A 286 14.25 6.96 -12.98
N SER A 287 14.32 7.23 -11.68
CA SER A 287 13.20 7.19 -10.74
C SER A 287 13.40 8.24 -9.66
N ARG A 288 12.29 8.76 -9.15
CA ARG A 288 12.24 9.63 -7.98
C ARG A 288 10.90 9.46 -7.28
N LEU A 289 10.86 9.78 -6.00
CA LEU A 289 9.62 9.82 -5.24
C LEU A 289 9.76 10.78 -4.05
N GLY A 290 8.74 11.60 -3.82
CA GLY A 290 8.57 12.44 -2.64
C GLY A 290 7.31 12.04 -1.89
N MET A 291 6.18 12.65 -2.24
CA MET A 291 4.87 12.29 -1.71
C MET A 291 4.44 10.92 -2.26
N PRO A 292 3.79 10.08 -1.44
CA PRO A 292 3.24 8.82 -1.91
C PRO A 292 2.17 9.05 -2.97
N LEU A 293 1.98 8.05 -3.84
CA LEU A 293 0.89 7.98 -4.82
C LEU A 293 0.83 9.12 -5.86
N VAL A 294 1.76 10.08 -5.84
CA VAL A 294 1.82 11.15 -6.84
C VAL A 294 2.07 10.57 -8.23
N ASN A 295 3.15 9.79 -8.37
CA ASN A 295 3.48 9.20 -9.65
C ASN A 295 2.35 8.27 -10.10
N GLU A 296 1.82 7.47 -9.18
CA GLU A 296 0.87 6.37 -9.33
C GLU A 296 -0.53 6.83 -9.74
N ALA A 297 -1.10 7.78 -9.01
CA ALA A 297 -2.52 8.12 -9.03
C ALA A 297 -2.81 9.56 -9.49
N ILE A 298 -1.81 10.45 -9.52
CA ILE A 298 -1.97 11.83 -9.98
C ILE A 298 -1.38 12.04 -11.37
N ILE A 299 -0.17 11.53 -11.62
CA ILE A 299 0.49 11.70 -12.91
C ILE A 299 -0.08 10.72 -13.95
N PRO A 300 -0.60 11.20 -15.10
CA PRO A 300 -1.13 10.32 -16.14
C PRO A 300 -0.06 9.41 -16.72
N ILE A 301 -0.46 8.22 -17.17
CA ILE A 301 0.45 7.17 -17.62
C ILE A 301 1.48 7.63 -18.67
N GLY A 302 1.08 8.47 -19.61
CA GLY A 302 1.97 9.00 -20.66
C GLY A 302 3.00 10.03 -20.19
N MET A 303 2.92 10.47 -18.94
CA MET A 303 3.80 11.49 -18.36
C MET A 303 4.67 10.94 -17.21
N LYS A 304 4.42 9.73 -16.71
CA LYS A 304 5.13 9.13 -15.58
C LYS A 304 6.64 9.04 -15.81
N ASP A 305 7.08 8.61 -17.00
CA ASP A 305 8.51 8.55 -17.32
C ASP A 305 9.16 9.95 -17.36
N LYS A 306 8.44 10.95 -17.89
CA LYS A 306 8.90 12.34 -17.90
C LYS A 306 9.00 12.89 -16.48
N TRP A 307 8.02 12.56 -15.64
CA TRP A 307 8.01 12.91 -14.24
C TRP A 307 9.21 12.28 -13.52
N ASN A 308 9.43 10.96 -13.65
CA ASN A 308 10.60 10.25 -13.10
C ASN A 308 11.95 10.86 -13.53
N ALA A 309 12.05 11.32 -14.79
CA ALA A 309 13.28 11.91 -15.33
C ALA A 309 13.49 13.40 -14.95
N SER A 310 12.49 14.06 -14.36
CA SER A 310 12.55 15.48 -13.98
C SER A 310 12.89 15.66 -12.50
N TYR A 311 13.44 16.82 -12.15
CA TYR A 311 13.67 17.18 -10.75
C TYR A 311 12.41 17.80 -10.14
N PRO A 312 12.13 17.59 -8.83
CA PRO A 312 10.98 18.21 -8.17
C PRO A 312 10.90 19.73 -8.34
N TYR A 313 12.04 20.41 -8.45
CA TYR A 313 12.11 21.86 -8.64
C TYR A 313 11.59 22.37 -10.00
N ASP A 314 11.24 21.48 -10.94
CA ASP A 314 10.66 21.80 -12.24
C ASP A 314 9.23 21.23 -12.39
N ASP A 315 8.59 20.84 -11.28
CA ASP A 315 7.30 20.15 -11.27
C ASP A 315 6.08 21.02 -11.56
N VAL A 316 6.23 22.35 -11.62
CA VAL A 316 5.13 23.26 -11.97
C VAL A 316 4.44 22.87 -13.29
N GLN A 317 5.16 22.20 -14.19
CA GLN A 317 4.62 21.65 -15.44
C GLN A 317 3.53 20.56 -15.24
N PHE A 318 3.49 19.92 -14.07
CA PHE A 318 2.53 18.88 -13.68
C PHE A 318 1.42 19.39 -12.75
N ALA A 319 1.49 20.65 -12.28
CA ALA A 319 0.55 21.24 -11.31
C ALA A 319 -0.94 21.17 -11.73
N GLN A 320 -1.20 21.10 -13.05
CA GLN A 320 -2.56 20.93 -13.59
C GLN A 320 -3.24 19.64 -13.11
N TYR A 321 -2.49 18.57 -12.87
CA TYR A 321 -3.02 17.28 -12.40
C TYR A 321 -3.41 17.32 -10.92
N PHE A 322 -2.93 18.30 -10.16
CA PHE A 322 -3.32 18.51 -8.76
C PHE A 322 -4.49 19.49 -8.65
N SER A 323 -4.52 20.48 -9.55
CA SER A 323 -5.56 21.51 -9.58
C SER A 323 -6.88 21.00 -10.17
N ASN A 324 -6.83 19.92 -10.95
CA ASN A 324 -7.95 19.18 -11.51
C ASN A 324 -7.62 17.68 -11.55
N PRO A 325 -7.57 16.99 -10.39
CA PRO A 325 -7.15 15.60 -10.33
C PRO A 325 -8.15 14.68 -11.03
N GLU A 326 -7.65 13.75 -11.83
CA GLU A 326 -8.48 12.80 -12.59
C GLU A 326 -9.38 11.98 -11.65
N LEU A 327 -8.85 11.58 -10.49
CA LEU A 327 -9.57 10.85 -9.47
C LEU A 327 -10.82 11.60 -8.96
N ALA A 328 -10.82 12.93 -8.98
CA ALA A 328 -11.99 13.73 -8.58
C ALA A 328 -13.17 13.59 -9.56
N LEU A 329 -12.95 13.16 -10.81
CA LEU A 329 -14.04 12.90 -11.76
C LEU A 329 -14.92 11.72 -11.30
N TYR A 330 -14.36 10.79 -10.54
CA TYR A 330 -15.06 9.65 -9.94
C TYR A 330 -15.72 9.98 -8.59
N MET A 331 -15.55 11.21 -8.11
CA MET A 331 -16.20 11.77 -6.92
C MET A 331 -17.15 12.93 -7.29
N ASP A 332 -17.43 13.10 -8.58
CA ASP A 332 -18.36 14.08 -9.14
C ASP A 332 -19.51 13.34 -9.81
N ASP A 333 -20.72 13.43 -9.23
CA ASP A 333 -21.92 12.78 -9.76
C ASP A 333 -22.35 13.30 -11.14
N SER A 334 -21.86 14.47 -11.56
CA SER A 334 -22.08 14.97 -12.92
C SER A 334 -21.14 14.36 -13.97
N GLN A 335 -20.15 13.58 -13.53
CA GLN A 335 -19.17 12.87 -14.36
C GLN A 335 -19.29 11.36 -14.14
N PHE A 336 -18.36 10.76 -13.39
CA PHE A 336 -18.27 9.31 -13.16
C PHE A 336 -18.60 8.90 -11.72
N GLY A 337 -19.14 9.80 -10.89
CA GLY A 337 -19.42 9.54 -9.48
C GLY A 337 -20.29 8.30 -9.20
N GLY A 338 -21.21 7.98 -10.11
CA GLY A 338 -22.05 6.78 -10.03
C GLY A 338 -21.44 5.51 -10.63
N ALA A 339 -20.29 5.60 -11.30
CA ALA A 339 -19.72 4.50 -12.07
C ALA A 339 -18.88 3.53 -11.23
N VAL A 340 -18.30 4.00 -10.12
CA VAL A 340 -17.41 3.22 -9.25
C VAL A 340 -18.02 3.13 -7.84
N PRO A 341 -18.74 2.04 -7.51
CA PRO A 341 -19.39 1.88 -6.21
C PRO A 341 -18.43 2.01 -5.02
N GLY A 342 -17.16 1.59 -5.20
CA GLY A 342 -16.12 1.70 -4.18
C GLY A 342 -15.84 3.13 -3.72
N LEU A 343 -16.10 4.15 -4.56
CA LEU A 343 -15.88 5.57 -4.26
C LEU A 343 -17.18 6.31 -3.90
N SER A 344 -18.31 5.61 -3.76
CA SER A 344 -19.64 6.22 -3.56
C SER A 344 -19.75 7.10 -2.31
N ALA A 345 -18.93 6.86 -1.29
CA ALA A 345 -18.92 7.64 -0.06
C ALA A 345 -18.19 9.00 -0.17
N LEU A 346 -17.45 9.21 -1.26
CA LEU A 346 -16.58 10.37 -1.47
C LEU A 346 -17.19 11.31 -2.52
N ARG A 347 -17.46 12.57 -2.16
CA ARG A 347 -18.08 13.54 -3.08
C ARG A 347 -17.47 14.91 -2.95
N VAL A 348 -16.92 15.44 -4.05
CA VAL A 348 -16.39 16.79 -4.07
C VAL A 348 -17.52 17.79 -3.82
N GLN A 349 -17.27 18.80 -2.97
CA GLN A 349 -18.24 19.85 -2.70
C GLN A 349 -18.64 20.59 -3.99
N THR A 350 -19.95 20.70 -4.22
CA THR A 350 -20.53 21.34 -5.41
C THR A 350 -21.12 22.72 -5.11
N ASN A 351 -21.41 22.99 -3.84
CA ASN A 351 -22.06 24.21 -3.38
C ASN A 351 -21.64 24.56 -1.94
N SER A 352 -20.35 24.47 -1.64
CA SER A 352 -19.81 24.79 -0.33
C SER A 352 -20.13 26.24 0.04
N LEU A 353 -20.64 26.43 1.25
CA LEU A 353 -21.14 27.72 1.77
C LEU A 353 -22.16 28.42 0.85
N GLY A 354 -22.85 27.66 -0.01
CA GLY A 354 -23.88 28.17 -0.91
C GLY A 354 -23.37 28.86 -2.17
N SER A 355 -22.05 28.89 -2.42
CA SER A 355 -21.49 29.62 -3.58
C SER A 355 -20.23 29.02 -4.21
N PHE A 356 -19.55 28.06 -3.56
CA PHE A 356 -18.26 27.57 -4.04
C PHE A 356 -18.35 26.12 -4.54
N ASP A 357 -18.02 25.93 -5.82
CA ASP A 357 -18.02 24.63 -6.50
C ASP A 357 -16.58 24.19 -6.75
N PHE A 358 -16.19 23.07 -6.13
CA PHE A 358 -14.82 22.54 -6.16
C PHE A 358 -14.61 21.42 -7.18
N ARG A 359 -15.64 21.04 -7.94
CA ARG A 359 -15.50 20.05 -9.01
C ARG A 359 -14.53 20.53 -10.08
N ASN A 360 -13.86 19.61 -10.78
CA ASN A 360 -12.88 19.96 -11.81
C ASN A 360 -13.44 20.99 -12.81
N THR A 361 -12.60 21.92 -13.24
CA THR A 361 -12.90 23.04 -14.16
C THR A 361 -13.84 24.12 -13.62
N LYS A 362 -14.35 24.00 -12.39
CA LYS A 362 -15.15 25.03 -11.74
C LYS A 362 -14.30 26.09 -11.07
N SER A 363 -14.93 27.18 -10.65
CA SER A 363 -14.22 28.36 -10.16
C SER A 363 -13.69 28.23 -8.74
N GLY A 364 -14.21 27.31 -7.91
CA GLY A 364 -13.80 27.20 -6.52
C GLY A 364 -13.82 28.56 -5.82
N LEU A 365 -12.68 28.95 -5.24
CA LEU A 365 -12.51 30.25 -4.57
C LEU A 365 -12.04 31.39 -5.49
N PHE A 366 -11.92 31.20 -6.80
CA PHE A 366 -11.33 32.20 -7.70
C PHE A 366 -12.06 33.54 -7.72
N SER A 367 -13.38 33.56 -7.43
CA SER A 367 -14.15 34.80 -7.31
C SER A 367 -13.68 35.72 -6.17
N LEU A 368 -12.91 35.20 -5.21
CA LEU A 368 -12.33 35.97 -4.12
C LEU A 368 -11.02 36.67 -4.50
N LYS A 369 -10.42 36.31 -5.64
CA LYS A 369 -9.14 36.87 -6.10
C LYS A 369 -9.24 38.39 -6.26
N GLY A 370 -8.29 39.12 -5.68
CA GLY A 370 -8.22 40.58 -5.75
C GLY A 370 -9.27 41.32 -4.91
N THR A 371 -10.12 40.60 -4.15
CA THR A 371 -11.03 41.22 -3.19
C THR A 371 -10.31 41.59 -1.89
N SER A 372 -10.85 42.53 -1.11
CA SER A 372 -10.30 42.86 0.21
C SER A 372 -10.38 41.71 1.21
N GLY A 373 -11.23 40.69 0.95
CA GLY A 373 -11.38 39.53 1.83
C GLY A 373 -10.12 38.66 1.89
N VAL A 374 -9.34 38.59 0.81
CA VAL A 374 -8.13 37.75 0.76
C VAL A 374 -6.89 38.46 1.30
N THR A 375 -6.94 39.76 1.60
CA THR A 375 -5.76 40.52 2.03
C THR A 375 -5.08 39.92 3.27
N GLY A 376 -3.78 39.66 3.16
CA GLY A 376 -2.97 39.05 4.22
C GLY A 376 -3.33 37.60 4.53
N THR A 377 -3.97 36.89 3.59
CA THR A 377 -4.18 35.44 3.61
C THR A 377 -3.23 34.77 2.62
N ALA A 378 -3.16 33.45 2.63
CA ALA A 378 -2.46 32.67 1.61
C ALA A 378 -3.11 32.79 0.22
N LEU A 379 -4.35 33.28 0.12
CA LEU A 379 -5.01 33.55 -1.16
C LEU A 379 -4.69 34.95 -1.71
N ASP A 380 -3.87 35.73 -0.99
CA ASP A 380 -3.39 37.03 -1.42
C ASP A 380 -2.21 36.87 -2.39
N ASP A 381 -2.34 37.41 -3.60
CA ASP A 381 -1.27 37.42 -4.60
C ASP A 381 0.01 38.11 -4.06
N ALA A 382 -0.13 39.10 -3.17
CA ALA A 382 1.01 39.77 -2.56
C ALA A 382 1.79 38.88 -1.57
N VAL A 383 1.20 37.78 -1.10
CA VAL A 383 1.80 36.88 -0.11
C VAL A 383 2.23 35.55 -0.74
N PHE A 384 1.40 34.95 -1.60
CA PHE A 384 1.62 33.61 -2.18
C PHE A 384 1.67 33.60 -3.71
N GLY A 385 1.64 34.79 -4.35
CA GLY A 385 1.50 34.88 -5.80
C GLY A 385 0.19 34.25 -6.28
N THR A 386 0.17 33.83 -7.53
CA THR A 386 -1.07 33.35 -8.16
C THR A 386 -1.29 31.85 -8.00
N ILE A 387 -0.43 31.12 -7.29
CA ILE A 387 -0.40 29.64 -7.36
C ILE A 387 -1.67 28.99 -6.80
N LEU A 388 -2.26 29.57 -5.75
CA LEU A 388 -3.47 29.04 -5.11
C LEU A 388 -4.75 29.51 -5.80
N LEU A 389 -4.72 30.65 -6.50
CA LEU A 389 -5.82 31.16 -7.34
C LEU A 389 -5.31 31.50 -8.75
N PRO A 390 -4.90 30.49 -9.55
CA PRO A 390 -4.24 30.73 -10.83
C PRO A 390 -5.22 31.13 -11.92
N ASN A 391 -6.42 30.54 -11.93
CA ASN A 391 -7.48 30.81 -12.89
C ASN A 391 -8.84 30.30 -12.38
N ALA A 392 -9.92 30.60 -13.09
CA ALA A 392 -11.30 30.22 -12.76
C ALA A 392 -11.67 28.76 -13.07
N THR A 393 -10.69 27.91 -13.39
CA THR A 393 -10.85 26.51 -13.80
C THR A 393 -9.94 25.56 -13.03
N SER A 394 -9.32 26.02 -11.94
CA SER A 394 -8.37 25.26 -11.12
C SER A 394 -8.82 25.26 -9.65
N PRO A 395 -10.00 24.69 -9.33
CA PRO A 395 -10.61 24.83 -8.02
C PRO A 395 -9.83 24.11 -6.92
N ARG A 396 -9.11 23.03 -7.26
CA ARG A 396 -8.32 22.24 -6.31
C ARG A 396 -6.91 22.79 -6.06
N ALA A 397 -6.60 23.95 -6.65
CA ALA A 397 -5.35 24.66 -6.38
C ALA A 397 -5.27 25.20 -4.94
N VAL A 398 -6.40 25.32 -4.24
CA VAL A 398 -6.44 25.82 -2.85
C VAL A 398 -6.32 24.75 -1.78
N ASP A 399 -6.48 23.46 -2.10
CA ASP A 399 -6.46 22.37 -1.12
C ASP A 399 -5.50 21.24 -1.52
N ILE A 400 -5.67 20.62 -2.69
CA ILE A 400 -4.83 19.50 -3.12
C ILE A 400 -3.43 19.98 -3.48
N LEU A 401 -3.31 21.02 -4.31
CA LEU A 401 -2.00 21.53 -4.69
C LEU A 401 -1.10 21.88 -3.48
N PRO A 402 -1.54 22.63 -2.46
CA PRO A 402 -0.68 22.92 -1.32
C PRO A 402 -0.36 21.69 -0.46
N ILE A 403 -1.27 20.72 -0.33
CA ILE A 403 -1.00 19.47 0.42
C ILE A 403 0.18 18.72 -0.20
N PHE A 404 0.25 18.65 -1.52
CA PHE A 404 1.25 17.83 -2.23
C PHE A 404 2.49 18.60 -2.73
N TYR A 405 2.40 19.91 -3.02
CA TYR A 405 3.49 20.64 -3.68
C TYR A 405 4.18 21.65 -2.76
N THR A 406 3.43 22.50 -2.04
CA THR A 406 4.03 23.59 -1.26
C THR A 406 4.09 23.31 0.23
N GLY A 407 3.44 22.25 0.70
CA GLY A 407 3.07 22.14 2.10
C GLY A 407 2.03 23.18 2.50
N VAL A 408 1.49 23.03 3.69
CA VAL A 408 0.40 23.83 4.23
C VAL A 408 0.96 24.84 5.23
N PRO A 409 0.80 26.16 4.99
CA PRO A 409 1.26 27.18 5.93
C PRO A 409 0.31 27.31 7.12
N ASN A 410 0.82 27.69 8.29
CA ASN A 410 -0.03 28.19 9.37
C ASN A 410 -0.46 29.64 9.09
N LEU A 411 -1.26 29.82 8.03
CA LEU A 411 -1.79 31.11 7.58
C LEU A 411 -3.23 30.93 7.11
N ARG A 412 -4.08 31.95 7.28
CA ARG A 412 -5.46 31.93 6.77
C ARG A 412 -5.45 31.63 5.26
N PRO A 413 -6.33 30.76 4.72
CA PRO A 413 -7.40 30.04 5.41
C PRO A 413 -6.98 28.70 6.04
N TYR A 414 -5.72 28.27 5.97
CA TYR A 414 -5.25 26.94 6.37
C TYR A 414 -5.21 26.64 7.88
N GLN A 415 -5.89 27.43 8.70
CA GLN A 415 -6.16 27.13 10.10
C GLN A 415 -7.50 26.39 10.22
N LEU A 416 -7.68 25.55 11.25
CA LEU A 416 -8.93 24.81 11.44
C LEU A 416 -10.11 25.77 11.62
N ALA A 417 -11.30 25.32 11.22
CA ALA A 417 -12.54 26.11 11.30
C ALA A 417 -12.91 26.55 12.74
N THR A 418 -12.34 25.93 13.77
CA THR A 418 -12.46 26.34 15.17
C THR A 418 -12.12 27.82 15.34
N GLY A 419 -13.10 28.61 15.81
CA GLY A 419 -12.98 30.05 16.03
C GLY A 419 -13.28 30.94 14.82
N LYS A 420 -13.53 30.38 13.64
CA LYS A 420 -13.76 31.14 12.40
C LYS A 420 -15.19 31.70 12.24
N ASN A 421 -16.15 31.22 13.02
CA ASN A 421 -17.55 31.66 12.99
C ASN A 421 -18.17 31.66 11.57
N GLY A 422 -17.89 30.62 10.78
CA GLY A 422 -18.42 30.46 9.42
C GLY A 422 -17.68 31.23 8.32
N ASN A 423 -16.66 32.03 8.66
CA ASN A 423 -15.83 32.72 7.66
C ASN A 423 -14.50 31.95 7.44
N PRO A 424 -14.31 31.23 6.33
CA PRO A 424 -13.08 30.46 6.09
C PRO A 424 -11.81 31.32 6.03
N LEU A 425 -11.92 32.62 5.72
CA LEU A 425 -10.80 33.57 5.67
C LEU A 425 -10.50 34.23 7.02
N ALA A 426 -11.28 33.92 8.07
CA ALA A 426 -10.97 34.36 9.44
C ALA A 426 -9.83 33.53 10.05
N ALA A 427 -9.21 34.08 11.10
CA ALA A 427 -8.24 33.33 11.89
C ALA A 427 -8.93 32.16 12.59
N GLY A 428 -8.32 30.99 12.47
CA GLY A 428 -8.80 29.75 13.08
C GLY A 428 -7.80 29.20 14.08
N LYS A 429 -7.97 27.93 14.45
CA LYS A 429 -7.00 27.23 15.31
C LYS A 429 -5.78 26.76 14.49
N PRO A 430 -4.55 27.15 14.87
CA PRO A 430 -3.33 26.60 14.29
C PRO A 430 -3.20 25.10 14.56
N PHE A 431 -2.81 24.32 13.55
CA PHE A 431 -2.64 22.87 13.68
C PHE A 431 -1.60 22.25 12.73
N ILE A 432 -1.20 22.95 11.67
CA ILE A 432 -0.20 22.50 10.71
C ILE A 432 0.64 23.68 10.24
N ASN A 433 1.94 23.44 10.05
CA ASN A 433 2.85 24.32 9.33
C ASN A 433 4.00 23.50 8.76
N ASN A 434 3.82 22.91 7.60
CA ASN A 434 4.89 22.21 6.87
C ASN A 434 5.20 22.93 5.55
N PHE A 435 4.99 24.24 5.52
CA PHE A 435 5.17 25.04 4.32
C PHE A 435 6.64 25.23 3.96
N LEU A 436 6.96 24.82 2.75
CA LEU A 436 8.24 25.08 2.08
C LEU A 436 7.88 25.51 0.65
N PRO A 437 8.12 26.76 0.24
CA PRO A 437 7.64 27.32 -1.02
C PRO A 437 8.31 26.76 -2.29
N THR A 438 8.91 25.57 -2.21
CA THR A 438 9.35 24.78 -3.36
C THR A 438 8.11 24.15 -4.01
N LEU A 439 7.90 24.37 -5.32
CA LEU A 439 6.77 23.80 -6.06
C LEU A 439 7.15 22.44 -6.65
N GLY A 440 7.22 21.41 -5.80
CA GLY A 440 7.68 20.10 -6.22
C GLY A 440 7.29 18.98 -5.28
N ASP A 441 7.32 17.77 -5.85
CA ASP A 441 7.02 16.55 -5.12
C ASP A 441 8.08 16.21 -4.06
N MET A 442 7.74 16.45 -2.79
CA MET A 442 8.58 16.18 -1.63
C MET A 442 7.69 15.96 -0.39
N LEU A 443 8.05 15.02 0.48
CA LEU A 443 7.48 14.98 1.83
C LEU A 443 7.90 16.22 2.61
N ARG A 444 6.94 16.89 3.23
CA ARG A 444 7.18 18.11 3.99
C ARG A 444 7.00 17.89 5.48
N LEU A 445 8.10 17.92 6.22
CA LEU A 445 8.12 17.64 7.64
C LEU A 445 8.51 18.89 8.43
N ASN A 446 7.65 19.31 9.35
CA ASN A 446 8.02 20.20 10.43
C ASN A 446 8.63 19.40 11.59
N MET A 447 9.96 19.48 11.72
CA MET A 447 10.72 18.77 12.73
C MET A 447 10.46 19.25 14.16
N ALA A 448 9.82 20.40 14.35
CA ALA A 448 9.44 20.93 15.66
C ALA A 448 8.18 20.26 16.22
N VAL A 449 7.37 19.61 15.38
CA VAL A 449 6.19 18.85 15.83
C VAL A 449 6.65 17.59 16.55
N PRO A 450 6.28 17.40 17.83
CA PRO A 450 6.57 16.17 18.57
C PRO A 450 5.87 14.95 17.96
N ALA A 451 6.54 13.79 18.02
CA ALA A 451 5.93 12.52 17.64
C ALA A 451 4.74 12.19 18.56
N THR A 452 3.63 11.75 17.97
CA THR A 452 2.53 11.18 18.75
C THR A 452 2.93 9.78 19.23
N PRO A 453 2.92 9.48 20.53
CA PRO A 453 3.25 8.16 21.03
C PRO A 453 2.37 7.09 20.38
N ARG A 454 2.98 6.00 19.89
CA ARG A 454 2.24 4.93 19.18
C ARG A 454 1.29 4.13 20.07
N ASN A 455 1.44 4.26 21.38
CA ASN A 455 0.54 3.70 22.39
C ASN A 455 -0.46 4.73 22.95
N ASP A 456 -0.50 5.96 22.44
CA ASP A 456 -1.51 6.94 22.81
C ASP A 456 -2.90 6.43 22.37
N PRO A 457 -3.93 6.45 23.24
CA PRO A 457 -5.27 6.00 22.88
C PRO A 457 -5.93 6.83 21.76
N LYS A 458 -5.41 8.04 21.47
CA LYS A 458 -5.83 8.90 20.36
C LYS A 458 -4.90 8.81 19.14
N PHE A 459 -3.89 7.94 19.15
CA PHE A 459 -3.09 7.65 17.95
C PHE A 459 -3.99 7.09 16.83
N SER A 460 -3.76 7.54 15.60
CA SER A 460 -4.52 7.12 14.43
C SER A 460 -3.63 7.12 13.19
N SER A 461 -3.81 6.13 12.31
CA SER A 461 -3.18 6.07 10.99
C SER A 461 -3.67 7.15 10.02
N LEU A 462 -4.73 7.90 10.37
CA LEU A 462 -5.27 8.98 9.54
C LEU A 462 -4.51 10.31 9.69
N GLY A 463 -3.37 10.32 10.39
CA GLY A 463 -2.46 11.47 10.45
C GLY A 463 -3.16 12.80 10.73
N ILE A 464 -2.91 13.79 9.87
CA ILE A 464 -3.45 15.14 10.04
C ILE A 464 -4.98 15.19 10.01
N VAL A 465 -5.64 14.26 9.29
CA VAL A 465 -7.10 14.23 9.22
C VAL A 465 -7.67 13.96 10.61
N GLN A 466 -7.08 13.03 11.37
CA GLN A 466 -7.49 12.78 12.75
C GLN A 466 -7.21 14.01 13.63
N ALA A 467 -6.07 14.68 13.46
CA ALA A 467 -5.76 15.90 14.20
C ALA A 467 -6.82 17.00 13.93
N ALA A 468 -7.26 17.16 12.68
CA ALA A 468 -8.32 18.09 12.32
C ALA A 468 -9.67 17.69 12.94
N VAL A 469 -10.05 16.41 12.90
CA VAL A 469 -11.29 15.92 13.54
C VAL A 469 -11.27 16.22 15.03
N LEU A 470 -10.18 15.91 15.73
CA LEU A 470 -10.02 16.23 17.16
C LEU A 470 -10.09 17.74 17.40
N GLY A 471 -9.38 18.54 16.61
CA GLY A 471 -9.36 20.00 16.72
C GLY A 471 -10.71 20.68 16.46
N LEU A 472 -11.64 20.01 15.78
CA LEU A 472 -13.00 20.49 15.49
C LEU A 472 -14.06 19.93 16.44
N THR A 473 -13.89 18.72 16.96
CA THR A 473 -14.97 17.99 17.67
C THR A 473 -14.70 17.71 19.14
N ASP A 474 -13.43 17.59 19.55
CA ASP A 474 -13.07 17.30 20.93
C ASP A 474 -13.07 18.62 21.75
N PRO A 475 -13.87 18.71 22.84
CA PRO A 475 -13.93 19.89 23.71
C PRO A 475 -12.58 20.38 24.23
N LEU A 476 -11.59 19.48 24.35
CA LEU A 476 -10.25 19.83 24.79
C LEU A 476 -9.52 20.74 23.79
N TYR A 477 -9.80 20.56 22.49
CA TYR A 477 -9.08 21.23 21.40
C TYR A 477 -9.94 22.26 20.67
N ASN A 478 -11.27 22.09 20.61
CA ASN A 478 -12.16 22.97 19.86
C ASN A 478 -12.67 24.20 20.63
N GLY A 479 -12.34 24.32 21.93
CA GLY A 479 -12.81 25.43 22.78
C GLY A 479 -12.05 26.76 22.60
N SER A 480 -10.92 26.79 21.89
CA SER A 480 -10.17 28.02 21.62
C SER A 480 -9.30 27.95 20.36
N THR A 481 -8.88 29.11 19.86
CA THR A 481 -7.93 29.27 18.76
C THR A 481 -6.46 29.17 19.19
N THR A 482 -6.18 28.93 20.47
CA THR A 482 -4.81 28.81 20.96
C THR A 482 -4.12 27.58 20.35
N LEU A 483 -2.85 27.74 19.97
CA LEU A 483 -2.00 26.64 19.54
C LEU A 483 -1.88 25.60 20.65
N GLN A 484 -2.13 24.34 20.32
CA GLN A 484 -2.07 23.21 21.25
C GLN A 484 -1.49 22.00 20.52
N MET A 485 -0.87 21.11 21.27
CA MET A 485 -0.51 19.78 20.79
C MET A 485 -1.78 18.95 20.62
N ILE A 486 -2.19 18.74 19.38
CA ILE A 486 -3.27 17.81 19.03
C ILE A 486 -2.62 16.50 18.57
N PRO A 487 -3.05 15.32 19.07
CA PRO A 487 -2.53 14.05 18.61
C PRO A 487 -2.62 13.90 17.08
N ASN A 488 -1.59 13.29 16.49
CA ASN A 488 -1.40 13.02 15.06
C ASN A 488 -1.04 14.23 14.19
N MET A 489 -0.65 15.37 14.78
CA MET A 489 -0.04 16.49 14.04
C MET A 489 1.29 16.10 13.34
N ASP A 490 1.93 15.01 13.78
CA ASP A 490 3.16 14.43 13.21
C ASP A 490 2.90 13.44 12.06
N GLY A 491 1.64 13.23 11.67
CA GLY A 491 1.27 12.32 10.59
C GLY A 491 1.10 13.02 9.25
N PHE A 492 1.01 12.19 8.20
CA PHE A 492 0.85 12.64 6.82
C PHE A 492 -0.26 13.70 6.66
N PRO A 493 -0.01 14.80 5.93
CA PRO A 493 1.17 15.10 5.10
C PRO A 493 2.29 15.87 5.81
N ASN A 494 2.27 16.01 7.15
CA ASN A 494 3.40 16.58 7.88
C ASN A 494 4.50 15.53 8.07
N GLY A 495 5.25 15.28 7.01
CA GLY A 495 6.05 14.09 6.83
C GLY A 495 5.16 12.89 6.50
N ARG A 496 5.68 11.68 6.75
CA ARG A 496 4.94 10.43 6.61
C ARG A 496 5.51 9.40 7.57
N ARG A 497 4.65 8.88 8.44
CA ARG A 497 4.94 7.79 9.38
C ARG A 497 4.73 6.45 8.66
N LEU A 498 5.38 5.39 9.12
CA LEU A 498 5.16 4.04 8.58
C LEU A 498 3.70 3.58 8.76
N GLU A 499 3.05 4.06 9.82
CA GLU A 499 1.66 3.70 10.15
C GLU A 499 0.60 4.50 9.38
N ASP A 500 0.98 5.52 8.59
CA ASP A 500 0.00 6.40 7.95
C ASP A 500 -0.73 5.68 6.81
N ASP A 501 -2.06 5.63 6.88
CA ASP A 501 -2.93 5.14 5.81
C ASP A 501 -3.11 6.24 4.75
N VAL A 502 -2.04 6.47 3.99
CA VAL A 502 -1.99 7.54 2.99
C VAL A 502 -3.03 7.35 1.91
N THR A 503 -3.34 6.11 1.52
CA THR A 503 -4.41 5.81 0.55
C THR A 503 -5.75 6.37 1.02
N THR A 504 -6.16 6.06 2.26
CA THR A 504 -7.42 6.60 2.81
C THR A 504 -7.36 8.11 2.98
N ILE A 505 -6.27 8.65 3.54
CA ILE A 505 -6.12 10.10 3.77
C ILE A 505 -6.27 10.88 2.47
N GLU A 506 -5.60 10.45 1.40
CA GLU A 506 -5.61 11.14 0.12
C GLU A 506 -6.97 11.02 -0.58
N LEU A 507 -7.61 9.85 -0.54
CA LEU A 507 -8.97 9.68 -1.07
C LEU A 507 -9.98 10.58 -0.35
N GLN A 508 -9.87 10.69 0.97
CA GLN A 508 -10.68 11.63 1.74
C GLN A 508 -10.34 13.09 1.38
N ALA A 509 -9.08 13.43 1.15
CA ALA A 509 -8.65 14.77 0.73
C ALA A 509 -9.22 15.14 -0.63
N VAL A 510 -9.11 14.26 -1.64
CA VAL A 510 -9.76 14.43 -2.94
C VAL A 510 -11.28 14.54 -2.77
N GLY A 511 -11.86 13.75 -1.86
CA GLY A 511 -13.27 13.80 -1.49
C GLY A 511 -13.70 15.08 -0.78
N GLY A 512 -12.78 15.93 -0.29
CA GLY A 512 -13.06 17.27 0.22
C GLY A 512 -12.79 17.52 1.72
N VAL A 513 -12.19 16.58 2.47
CA VAL A 513 -11.98 16.79 3.93
C VAL A 513 -11.02 17.93 4.24
N ALA A 514 -10.04 18.19 3.38
CA ALA A 514 -9.11 19.31 3.54
C ALA A 514 -9.84 20.67 3.52
N LEU A 515 -10.80 20.83 2.60
CA LEU A 515 -11.67 22.01 2.50
C LEU A 515 -12.56 22.13 3.75
N ALA A 516 -13.19 21.02 4.17
CA ALA A 516 -14.05 21.02 5.35
C ALA A 516 -13.28 21.39 6.63
N ALA A 517 -12.03 20.92 6.78
CA ALA A 517 -11.19 21.23 7.92
C ALA A 517 -10.96 22.74 8.12
N ILE A 518 -10.89 23.49 7.01
CA ILE A 518 -10.64 24.94 7.01
C ILE A 518 -11.92 25.80 6.97
N GLY A 519 -13.10 25.18 7.03
CA GLY A 519 -14.39 25.87 7.09
C GLY A 519 -15.15 25.97 5.77
N LEU A 520 -14.70 25.29 4.72
CA LEU A 520 -15.42 25.12 3.46
C LEU A 520 -16.21 23.81 3.52
N PHE A 521 -17.29 23.85 4.30
CA PHE A 521 -18.10 22.67 4.62
C PHE A 521 -18.87 22.12 3.41
N TYR A 522 -19.32 20.87 3.51
CA TYR A 522 -20.07 20.17 2.47
C TYR A 522 -21.43 20.80 2.21
N ASP A 523 -22.01 20.50 1.04
CA ASP A 523 -23.21 21.17 0.52
C ASP A 523 -24.48 21.02 1.40
N ASP A 524 -24.49 20.05 2.33
CA ASP A 524 -25.58 19.84 3.29
C ASP A 524 -25.41 20.65 4.59
N TYR A 525 -24.31 21.41 4.71
CA TYR A 525 -24.13 22.38 5.78
C TYR A 525 -24.86 23.69 5.47
N THR A 526 -25.59 24.19 6.46
CA THR A 526 -26.24 25.51 6.43
C THR A 526 -25.99 26.22 7.76
N SER A 527 -26.26 27.52 7.83
CA SER A 527 -26.19 28.26 9.09
C SER A 527 -27.18 27.77 10.16
N ALA A 528 -28.18 26.96 9.78
CA ALA A 528 -29.12 26.30 10.70
C ALA A 528 -28.63 24.92 11.16
N SER A 529 -27.58 24.36 10.55
CA SER A 529 -27.05 23.05 10.94
C SER A 529 -26.43 23.13 12.34
N PRO A 530 -26.72 22.18 13.24
CA PRO A 530 -26.23 22.20 14.62
C PRO A 530 -24.72 21.94 14.73
N SER A 531 -24.12 21.38 13.67
CA SER A 531 -22.70 21.05 13.59
C SER A 531 -22.23 21.17 12.14
N PRO A 532 -20.97 21.58 11.89
CA PRO A 532 -20.33 21.44 10.59
C PRO A 532 -20.05 20.00 10.16
N VAL A 533 -20.12 19.04 11.11
CA VAL A 533 -19.97 17.61 10.84
C VAL A 533 -21.31 17.04 10.40
N THR A 534 -21.65 17.32 9.15
CA THR A 534 -22.90 16.90 8.50
C THR A 534 -22.83 15.45 8.00
N PRO A 535 -23.96 14.81 7.64
CA PRO A 535 -23.97 13.46 7.10
C PRO A 535 -23.04 13.25 5.89
N LYS A 536 -22.90 14.23 4.98
CA LYS A 536 -21.93 14.14 3.88
C LYS A 536 -20.49 14.08 4.38
N LEU A 537 -20.11 14.95 5.33
CA LEU A 537 -18.75 14.89 5.91
C LEU A 537 -18.52 13.58 6.65
N VAL A 538 -19.51 13.07 7.39
CA VAL A 538 -19.43 11.77 8.06
C VAL A 538 -19.24 10.64 7.04
N SER A 539 -19.96 10.66 5.92
CA SER A 539 -19.78 9.69 4.83
C SER A 539 -18.34 9.66 4.32
N THR A 540 -17.74 10.83 4.11
CA THR A 540 -16.34 10.92 3.67
C THR A 540 -15.36 10.49 4.76
N LEU A 541 -15.53 10.93 6.01
CA LEU A 541 -14.63 10.56 7.12
C LEU A 541 -14.69 9.07 7.49
N THR A 542 -15.80 8.41 7.21
CA THR A 542 -15.99 6.97 7.48
C THR A 542 -15.53 6.07 6.33
N PHE A 543 -15.20 6.66 5.18
CA PHE A 543 -14.57 5.92 4.07
C PHE A 543 -13.20 5.38 4.50
N ASN A 544 -12.88 4.15 4.09
CA ASN A 544 -11.55 3.58 4.15
C ASN A 544 -11.23 2.82 2.86
N GLY A 545 -9.96 2.76 2.48
CA GLY A 545 -9.47 2.01 1.32
C GLY A 545 -9.48 0.49 1.48
N GLY A 546 -10.09 -0.05 2.53
CA GLY A 546 -10.13 -1.47 2.85
C GLY A 546 -8.89 -1.97 3.60
N VAL A 547 -7.71 -1.78 3.03
CA VAL A 547 -6.42 -2.08 3.68
C VAL A 547 -5.94 -0.81 4.38
N THR A 548 -5.92 -0.82 5.71
CA THR A 548 -5.71 0.39 6.53
C THR A 548 -4.49 0.30 7.46
N LYS A 549 -3.74 -0.80 7.34
CA LYS A 549 -2.49 -1.06 8.06
C LYS A 549 -1.69 -2.13 7.32
N ASN A 550 -0.39 -2.15 7.57
CA ASN A 550 0.54 -3.18 7.14
C ASN A 550 0.15 -4.57 7.71
N ASP A 551 0.55 -5.63 7.02
CA ASP A 551 0.25 -7.03 7.35
C ASP A 551 1.05 -7.57 8.54
N THR A 552 2.06 -6.84 8.99
CA THR A 552 2.83 -7.08 10.20
C THR A 552 2.96 -5.81 11.07
N THR A 553 3.70 -5.92 12.17
CA THR A 553 3.94 -4.82 13.10
C THR A 553 5.29 -4.17 12.86
N PHE A 554 5.35 -2.83 12.96
CA PHE A 554 6.61 -2.09 12.93
C PHE A 554 7.39 -2.24 14.26
N LYS A 555 8.71 -2.09 14.18
CA LYS A 555 9.61 -2.17 15.35
C LYS A 555 9.61 -0.83 16.08
N ALA A 556 9.63 -0.88 17.41
CA ALA A 556 9.69 0.33 18.24
C ALA A 556 11.04 1.06 18.21
N ASN A 557 12.09 0.41 17.71
CA ASN A 557 13.46 0.95 17.67
C ASN A 557 14.01 0.86 16.24
N PHE A 558 15.03 1.68 15.97
CA PHE A 558 15.77 1.66 14.71
C PHE A 558 16.13 0.23 14.25
N PRO A 559 15.86 -0.16 12.99
CA PRO A 559 15.49 0.70 11.85
C PRO A 559 13.98 0.93 11.67
N TYR A 560 13.15 0.62 12.68
CA TYR A 560 11.68 0.78 12.71
C TYR A 560 10.88 -0.12 11.76
N LEU A 561 11.44 -0.50 10.62
CA LEU A 561 10.88 -1.47 9.69
C LEU A 561 10.87 -2.89 10.27
N GLN A 562 9.88 -3.70 9.87
CA GLN A 562 9.87 -5.12 10.21
C GLN A 562 10.93 -5.88 9.40
N SER A 563 11.47 -6.95 9.99
CA SER A 563 12.36 -7.86 9.28
C SER A 563 11.67 -8.46 8.06
N PRO A 564 12.40 -8.67 6.95
CA PRO A 564 11.86 -9.24 5.74
C PRO A 564 11.31 -10.63 6.01
N TRP A 565 10.19 -10.95 5.36
CA TRP A 565 9.63 -12.28 5.32
C TRP A 565 10.65 -13.28 4.80
N ARG A 566 10.64 -14.46 5.41
CA ARG A 566 11.34 -15.64 4.90
C ARG A 566 10.39 -16.47 4.07
N GLY A 567 10.88 -17.15 3.04
CA GLY A 567 10.03 -18.00 2.22
C GLY A 567 9.40 -19.14 3.02
N PHE A 568 10.18 -19.74 3.92
CA PHE A 568 9.77 -20.90 4.71
C PHE A 568 10.26 -20.85 6.15
N ASN A 569 9.46 -21.38 7.07
CA ASN A 569 9.83 -21.68 8.44
C ASN A 569 9.60 -23.18 8.75
N GLY A 570 10.68 -23.97 8.74
CA GLY A 570 10.57 -25.42 8.77
C GLY A 570 9.83 -25.94 7.52
N PRO A 571 8.74 -26.73 7.66
CA PRO A 571 7.92 -27.16 6.53
C PRO A 571 6.85 -26.13 6.11
N GLY A 572 6.62 -25.06 6.88
CA GLY A 572 5.59 -24.06 6.58
C GLY A 572 6.07 -23.00 5.60
N TYR A 573 5.25 -22.67 4.60
CA TYR A 573 5.47 -21.54 3.70
C TYR A 573 4.91 -20.26 4.33
N GLU A 574 5.73 -19.20 4.34
CA GLU A 574 5.42 -17.93 5.02
C GLU A 574 5.24 -16.76 4.05
N GLY A 575 5.59 -16.93 2.77
CA GLY A 575 5.48 -15.87 1.75
C GLY A 575 4.04 -15.59 1.29
N PRO A 576 3.90 -14.75 0.23
CA PRO A 576 2.60 -14.36 -0.31
C PRO A 576 1.80 -15.60 -0.72
N SER A 577 0.54 -15.64 -0.32
CA SER A 577 -0.35 -16.77 -0.63
C SER A 577 -0.37 -17.01 -2.14
N VAL A 578 0.03 -18.20 -2.57
CA VAL A 578 -0.20 -18.62 -3.94
C VAL A 578 -1.71 -18.72 -4.10
N ILE A 579 -2.29 -17.97 -5.04
CA ILE A 579 -3.66 -18.21 -5.47
C ILE A 579 -3.65 -19.59 -6.14
N THR A 580 -3.84 -20.65 -5.36
CA THR A 580 -4.35 -21.88 -5.92
C THR A 580 -5.77 -21.56 -6.32
N ALA A 581 -6.02 -21.41 -7.63
CA ALA A 581 -7.35 -21.46 -8.24
C ALA A 581 -8.00 -22.87 -8.11
N VAL A 582 -7.62 -23.57 -7.05
CA VAL A 582 -8.14 -24.82 -6.57
C VAL A 582 -8.58 -24.44 -5.16
N GLU A 583 -9.85 -24.04 -5.02
CA GLU A 583 -10.60 -24.56 -3.87
C GLU A 583 -10.18 -26.02 -3.78
N PRO A 584 -9.49 -26.47 -2.72
CA PRO A 584 -9.26 -27.89 -2.59
C PRO A 584 -10.65 -28.46 -2.69
N THR A 585 -10.96 -29.13 -3.79
CA THR A 585 -12.11 -30.00 -3.83
C THR A 585 -11.74 -30.98 -2.75
N ILE A 586 -12.23 -30.73 -1.54
CA ILE A 586 -12.20 -31.71 -0.49
C ILE A 586 -13.09 -32.77 -1.11
N LEU A 587 -12.48 -33.71 -1.81
CA LEU A 587 -13.01 -35.03 -2.06
C LEU A 587 -13.16 -35.61 -0.66
N LYS A 588 -14.19 -35.13 0.06
CA LYS A 588 -14.69 -35.81 1.24
C LYS A 588 -15.07 -37.17 0.71
N ALA A 589 -14.39 -38.19 1.22
CA ALA A 589 -14.80 -39.56 0.94
C ALA A 589 -16.32 -39.63 1.19
N PRO A 590 -17.11 -40.13 0.22
CA PRO A 590 -18.55 -40.14 0.37
C PRO A 590 -18.93 -40.90 1.64
N GLU A 591 -19.91 -40.36 2.40
CA GLU A 591 -20.30 -40.92 3.69
C GLU A 591 -20.83 -42.35 3.56
N ALA A 592 -21.27 -42.71 2.36
CA ALA A 592 -21.57 -44.08 1.97
C ALA A 592 -21.21 -44.32 0.49
N VAL A 593 -20.71 -45.52 0.17
CA VAL A 593 -20.45 -45.97 -1.20
C VAL A 593 -20.94 -47.40 -1.40
N MET A 594 -21.48 -47.72 -2.57
CA MET A 594 -21.94 -49.06 -2.94
C MET A 594 -21.37 -49.51 -4.28
N VAL A 595 -20.95 -50.76 -4.35
CA VAL A 595 -20.54 -51.46 -5.59
C VAL A 595 -21.27 -52.79 -5.69
N ALA A 596 -21.43 -53.34 -6.89
CA ALA A 596 -22.13 -54.60 -7.08
C ALA A 596 -21.39 -55.54 -8.04
N GLY A 597 -21.41 -56.83 -7.74
CA GLY A 597 -20.79 -57.87 -8.57
C GLY A 597 -21.32 -59.29 -8.30
N PRO A 598 -21.33 -60.19 -9.31
CA PRO A 598 -20.99 -59.93 -10.71
C PRO A 598 -22.01 -59.02 -11.40
N ASN A 599 -21.58 -58.25 -12.39
CA ASN A 599 -22.44 -57.38 -13.18
C ASN A 599 -21.88 -57.28 -14.61
N PRO A 600 -22.53 -57.83 -15.64
CA PRO A 600 -23.90 -58.39 -15.63
C PRO A 600 -24.06 -59.64 -14.74
N PHE A 601 -25.28 -59.89 -14.26
CA PHE A 601 -25.60 -61.05 -13.41
C PHE A 601 -26.63 -61.97 -14.06
N GLN A 602 -26.52 -63.28 -13.78
CA GLN A 602 -27.45 -64.30 -14.29
C GLN A 602 -28.52 -64.68 -13.26
N SER A 603 -28.14 -65.07 -12.04
CA SER A 603 -29.12 -65.50 -11.02
C SER A 603 -29.04 -64.63 -9.77
N SER A 604 -27.85 -64.26 -9.35
CA SER A 604 -27.64 -63.46 -8.14
C SER A 604 -26.55 -62.41 -8.34
N VAL A 605 -26.62 -61.35 -7.54
CA VAL A 605 -25.62 -60.29 -7.46
C VAL A 605 -25.39 -59.93 -6.00
N SER A 606 -24.16 -59.59 -5.65
CA SER A 606 -23.81 -59.10 -4.32
C SER A 606 -23.56 -57.61 -4.37
N LEU A 607 -24.23 -56.84 -3.50
CA LEU A 607 -24.00 -55.42 -3.32
C LEU A 607 -23.16 -55.22 -2.07
N ARG A 608 -21.95 -54.70 -2.24
CA ARG A 608 -21.05 -54.35 -1.14
C ARG A 608 -21.12 -52.85 -0.92
N TYR A 609 -21.42 -52.43 0.30
CA TYR A 609 -21.43 -51.02 0.64
C TYR A 609 -20.60 -50.73 1.88
N LYS A 610 -20.04 -49.53 1.93
CA LYS A 610 -19.26 -49.03 3.07
C LYS A 610 -19.86 -47.73 3.56
N LEU A 611 -20.02 -47.62 4.87
CA LEU A 611 -20.49 -46.44 5.58
C LEU A 611 -19.35 -45.85 6.41
N THR A 612 -19.21 -44.53 6.42
CA THR A 612 -18.30 -43.82 7.34
C THR A 612 -19.05 -43.15 8.51
N ILE A 613 -20.37 -43.25 8.53
CA ILE A 613 -21.27 -42.74 9.57
C ILE A 613 -22.26 -43.84 9.96
N ASP A 614 -22.80 -43.76 11.17
CA ASP A 614 -23.93 -44.58 11.58
C ASP A 614 -25.24 -44.02 11.00
N GLY A 615 -26.19 -44.88 10.65
CA GLY A 615 -27.50 -44.42 10.18
C GLY A 615 -28.41 -45.51 9.65
N ASN A 616 -29.65 -45.13 9.36
CA ASN A 616 -30.63 -46.02 8.75
C ASN A 616 -30.34 -46.18 7.25
N VAL A 617 -29.88 -47.36 6.87
CA VAL A 617 -29.61 -47.77 5.50
C VAL A 617 -30.88 -48.24 4.82
N VAL A 618 -31.03 -47.86 3.55
CA VAL A 618 -32.06 -48.39 2.64
C VAL A 618 -31.43 -48.64 1.28
N ILE A 619 -31.48 -49.88 0.79
CA ILE A 619 -31.05 -50.23 -0.57
C ILE A 619 -32.28 -50.67 -1.38
N LYS A 620 -32.72 -49.81 -2.29
CA LYS A 620 -33.86 -50.10 -3.18
C LYS A 620 -33.37 -50.53 -4.56
N LEU A 621 -33.99 -51.56 -5.12
CA LEU A 621 -33.82 -51.96 -6.50
C LEU A 621 -35.00 -51.44 -7.32
N VAL A 622 -34.74 -50.66 -8.36
CA VAL A 622 -35.76 -50.14 -9.28
C VAL A 622 -35.47 -50.61 -10.71
N GLY A 623 -36.52 -50.86 -11.48
CA GLY A 623 -36.40 -51.21 -12.90
C GLY A 623 -36.15 -49.97 -13.76
N GLY A 624 -35.76 -50.18 -15.03
CA GLY A 624 -35.55 -49.08 -16.00
C GLY A 624 -36.79 -48.20 -16.26
N ASN A 625 -37.98 -48.64 -15.86
CA ASN A 625 -39.23 -47.88 -15.89
C ASN A 625 -39.51 -47.07 -14.60
N GLY A 626 -38.58 -47.07 -13.65
CA GLY A 626 -38.69 -46.34 -12.37
C GLY A 626 -39.54 -47.04 -11.29
N ARG A 627 -40.14 -48.21 -11.57
CA ARG A 627 -40.89 -48.96 -10.54
C ARG A 627 -39.93 -49.73 -9.63
N GLN A 628 -40.22 -49.73 -8.32
CA GLN A 628 -39.49 -50.55 -7.37
C GLN A 628 -39.72 -52.04 -7.67
N ILE A 629 -38.62 -52.76 -7.85
CA ILE A 629 -38.58 -54.20 -8.05
C ILE A 629 -38.49 -54.89 -6.70
N ASP A 630 -37.56 -54.44 -5.84
CA ASP A 630 -37.29 -55.08 -4.56
C ASP A 630 -36.65 -54.10 -3.57
N LEU A 631 -36.63 -54.48 -2.29
CA LEU A 631 -35.95 -53.79 -1.20
C LEU A 631 -34.87 -54.72 -0.66
N LEU A 632 -33.61 -54.42 -0.96
CA LEU A 632 -32.50 -55.34 -0.75
C LEU A 632 -31.95 -55.29 0.67
N ASP A 633 -32.04 -54.14 1.31
CA ASP A 633 -31.61 -53.94 2.70
C ASP A 633 -32.36 -52.76 3.31
N GLN A 634 -32.72 -52.87 4.59
CA GLN A 634 -33.32 -51.79 5.37
C GLN A 634 -33.04 -51.97 6.86
N GLY A 635 -32.46 -50.95 7.49
CA GLY A 635 -32.27 -50.92 8.94
C GLY A 635 -31.13 -50.02 9.39
N TYR A 636 -30.99 -49.84 10.70
CA TYR A 636 -29.87 -49.10 11.28
C TYR A 636 -28.58 -49.91 11.16
N GLN A 637 -27.53 -49.27 10.63
CA GLN A 637 -26.18 -49.83 10.53
C GLN A 637 -25.18 -48.85 11.15
N THR A 638 -24.14 -49.38 11.79
CA THR A 638 -23.01 -48.59 12.26
C THR A 638 -22.03 -48.31 11.10
N ALA A 639 -21.06 -47.41 11.30
CA ALA A 639 -19.99 -47.20 10.35
C ALA A 639 -19.19 -48.51 10.14
N GLY A 640 -19.06 -48.96 8.89
CA GLY A 640 -18.54 -50.28 8.58
C GLY A 640 -18.72 -50.69 7.11
N SER A 641 -18.33 -51.92 6.79
CA SER A 641 -18.50 -52.52 5.46
C SER A 641 -19.49 -53.67 5.53
N TYR A 642 -20.43 -53.69 4.59
CA TYR A 642 -21.56 -54.61 4.56
C TYR A 642 -21.70 -55.24 3.18
N THR A 643 -22.32 -56.41 3.11
CA THR A 643 -22.62 -57.10 1.86
C THR A 643 -24.02 -57.66 1.90
N VAL A 644 -24.79 -57.36 0.85
CA VAL A 644 -26.14 -57.87 0.63
C VAL A 644 -26.10 -58.80 -0.57
N HIS A 645 -26.55 -60.04 -0.39
CA HIS A 645 -26.66 -61.01 -1.46
C HIS A 645 -28.12 -61.06 -1.93
N TRP A 646 -28.36 -60.72 -3.19
CA TRP A 646 -29.71 -60.75 -3.75
C TRP A 646 -29.82 -61.78 -4.87
N ASN A 647 -30.90 -62.56 -4.84
CA ASN A 647 -31.22 -63.56 -5.85
C ASN A 647 -32.36 -63.03 -6.73
N GLY A 648 -32.01 -62.65 -7.95
CA GLY A 648 -32.90 -62.16 -8.99
C GLY A 648 -33.17 -63.19 -10.09
N SER A 649 -33.13 -64.50 -9.78
CA SER A 649 -33.36 -65.57 -10.77
C SER A 649 -34.73 -65.44 -11.46
N TYR A 650 -35.74 -64.97 -10.72
CA TYR A 650 -37.10 -64.73 -11.21
C TYR A 650 -37.23 -63.50 -12.11
N LEU A 651 -36.20 -62.65 -12.19
CA LEU A 651 -36.23 -61.40 -12.93
C LEU A 651 -35.94 -61.65 -14.42
N ALA A 652 -36.81 -61.15 -15.32
CA ALA A 652 -36.55 -61.17 -16.75
C ALA A 652 -35.34 -60.27 -17.13
N PRO A 653 -34.63 -60.55 -18.25
CA PRO A 653 -33.51 -59.74 -18.73
C PRO A 653 -33.89 -58.27 -18.87
N GLN A 654 -33.25 -57.40 -18.07
CA GLN A 654 -33.56 -55.98 -18.03
C GLN A 654 -32.46 -55.17 -17.34
N LEU A 655 -32.58 -53.85 -17.44
CA LEU A 655 -31.77 -52.92 -16.68
C LEU A 655 -32.43 -52.57 -15.33
N CYS A 656 -31.65 -52.65 -14.25
CA CYS A 656 -32.06 -52.23 -12.91
C CYS A 656 -31.07 -51.19 -12.34
N LEU A 657 -31.54 -50.38 -11.40
CA LEU A 657 -30.72 -49.46 -10.61
C LEU A 657 -30.89 -49.82 -9.13
N ALA A 658 -29.79 -50.08 -8.45
CA ALA A 658 -29.77 -50.23 -7.00
C ALA A 658 -29.31 -48.91 -6.36
N THR A 659 -30.13 -48.31 -5.50
CA THR A 659 -29.81 -47.03 -4.84
C THR A 659 -29.65 -47.22 -3.35
N LEU A 660 -28.48 -46.86 -2.82
CA LEU A 660 -28.17 -46.80 -1.40
C LEU A 660 -28.52 -45.40 -0.86
N SER A 661 -29.34 -45.37 0.19
CA SER A 661 -29.63 -44.17 0.98
C SER A 661 -29.29 -44.40 2.45
N VAL A 662 -28.85 -43.35 3.14
CA VAL A 662 -28.60 -43.35 4.59
C VAL A 662 -29.32 -42.14 5.20
N ASN A 663 -30.18 -42.37 6.21
CA ASN A 663 -31.03 -41.33 6.81
C ASN A 663 -31.81 -40.53 5.76
N ASP A 664 -32.47 -41.24 4.83
CA ASP A 664 -33.27 -40.70 3.72
C ASP A 664 -32.50 -39.86 2.66
N LYS A 665 -31.18 -39.73 2.80
CA LYS A 665 -30.31 -39.09 1.81
C LYS A 665 -29.71 -40.15 0.88
N PRO A 666 -29.89 -40.07 -0.46
CA PRO A 666 -29.27 -40.99 -1.40
C PRO A 666 -27.77 -40.69 -1.57
N TYR A 667 -26.94 -41.74 -1.61
CA TYR A 667 -25.48 -41.61 -1.71
C TYR A 667 -24.89 -42.24 -2.97
N THR A 668 -25.34 -43.44 -3.35
CA THR A 668 -24.78 -44.14 -4.52
C THR A 668 -25.86 -44.92 -5.24
N THR A 669 -25.88 -44.80 -6.56
CA THR A 669 -26.72 -45.63 -7.43
C THR A 669 -25.82 -46.47 -8.33
N VAL A 670 -26.02 -47.79 -8.29
CA VAL A 670 -25.29 -48.75 -9.13
C VAL A 670 -26.21 -49.28 -10.21
N LYS A 671 -25.73 -49.26 -11.45
CA LYS A 671 -26.41 -49.82 -12.60
C LYS A 671 -26.20 -51.34 -12.63
N LEU A 672 -27.27 -52.13 -12.61
CA LEU A 672 -27.24 -53.59 -12.68
C LEU A 672 -27.87 -54.08 -13.97
N LEU A 673 -27.16 -54.93 -14.72
CA LEU A 673 -27.67 -55.54 -15.94
C LEU A 673 -27.97 -57.02 -15.69
N LYS A 674 -29.25 -57.39 -15.78
CA LYS A 674 -29.70 -58.79 -15.76
C LYS A 674 -29.61 -59.34 -17.19
N HIS A 675 -28.84 -60.42 -17.36
CA HIS A 675 -28.77 -61.17 -18.61
C HIS A 675 -29.80 -62.29 -18.67
#